data_AF-A0AA43FSI1-F1
#
_entry.id   AF-A0AA43FSI1-F1
#
_cell.length_a   1.000
_cell.length_b   1.000
_cell.length_c   1.000
_cell.angle_alpha   90.00
_cell.angle_beta   90.00
_cell.angle_gamma   90.00
#
_symmetry.space_group_name_H-M   'P 1'
#
loop_
_entity.id
_entity.type
_entity.pdbx_description
1 polymer ?
#
loop_
_entity_poly.entity_id
_entity_poly.type
_entity_poly.pdbx_seq_one_letter_code
_entity_poly.pdbx_strand_id
1 'polypeptide(L)'
;MVRLPCARIPMLAAAVLLLVSPTPGSSQVESRASDHPGYVGGPGSANYLQATRWAPYNIDALVYTTTVDPQWIPGGERFWYEWKTSAGTFYYIVDPVAGSRSQIFDNDRIAAELTRITRDPWDGQHLPIKDIRFIDSNTLRFDVTSSQDEEVEEVEGDTQEEEGGRRSRAKPKKKVHHFEYTVSTRALRELADYEGPDNHPGWASVSPDGNTVVFARNHNLFMMSAASYAQVLDARRGKSGAEADSADMKVEVEEIQLTTDGVENYGYAVGDRGDTDQEAAKKAGERKRAPIVWAKDSRRFAMVRADQREVDDLWVIHNTGNGRMELETYKYDMPGEENATQNEIVIYDLGSRTQVTVQDDPWEDQSMSVATDEVFRYDGSEEPRRSVWLSDGSDRMYFVRMSRDRHRIDLMVADAATGEVRAVVEERMNTYQETRPPRRLPNGDIVWWSERDGYAHLYLYGADGGLKRRLTEGPYSVQGIAGIDATAGLVYFVAAGREAGEDPYYQHLYRVGTNGAGLTLLTPGDFDHRVAMSESARFFVESFSRVNTVPASVLRDGQGRQIMELETADFSQLLAAGWRMPEPFTVKAADGVTDLYGVMYKPFDFDSTRVYPLVEYVYPGPQTESVSKFFNTNRYEVGLAQFGMIVITIGNRGGHPSRSKWYHNYGYGNLRDYGLADKKAAAEQLADRHDFIDIDRVGIYGHSGGGFMSTAAMLVYPDFFKVAVSSAGNHTNDVYNRWWSETHHGVKEVIKGDSVTFDYEIATNPQIAGNLKGHLLLTTGDEDNNVHPANTIRMAEALIKANKRFDFFLFPGQRHGFGNMSDYWFWLRAEYFVKHLLGDDRWEVDIAPLNLEREQSR
;
A
#
# COMPACT_ATOMS: atom_id res chain seq x y z
N MET A 1 -44.50 0.10 -61.20
CA MET A 1 -45.09 1.43 -61.44
C MET A 1 -44.28 2.45 -60.66
N VAL A 2 -43.47 3.25 -61.38
CA VAL A 2 -43.03 4.63 -61.07
C VAL A 2 -42.51 4.93 -59.63
N ARG A 3 -41.18 5.02 -59.41
CA ARG A 3 -40.33 6.25 -59.49
C ARG A 3 -38.88 5.99 -59.03
N LEU A 4 -37.92 6.38 -59.86
CA LEU A 4 -36.51 6.74 -59.56
C LEU A 4 -36.47 8.16 -58.90
N PRO A 5 -35.30 8.77 -58.59
CA PRO A 5 -34.16 8.33 -57.75
C PRO A 5 -33.74 9.44 -56.74
N CYS A 6 -32.80 9.18 -55.83
CA CYS A 6 -31.98 10.27 -55.28
C CYS A 6 -30.52 9.84 -55.10
N ALA A 7 -29.65 10.67 -55.64
CA ALA A 7 -28.21 10.50 -55.71
C ALA A 7 -27.50 11.08 -54.46
N ARG A 8 -26.29 10.56 -54.22
CA ARG A 8 -25.23 11.01 -53.28
C ARG A 8 -24.85 12.49 -53.56
N ILE A 9 -24.17 13.30 -52.74
CA ILE A 9 -22.93 13.18 -51.91
C ILE A 9 -22.89 14.40 -50.91
N PRO A 10 -21.81 14.69 -50.15
CA PRO A 10 -21.59 14.48 -48.70
C PRO A 10 -21.71 15.77 -47.84
N MET A 11 -21.82 15.63 -46.52
CA MET A 11 -21.48 16.72 -45.58
C MET A 11 -20.40 16.26 -44.61
N LEU A 12 -19.29 17.00 -44.61
CA LEU A 12 -18.27 17.06 -43.56
C LEU A 12 -18.97 17.19 -42.19
N ALA A 13 -18.70 16.25 -41.28
CA ALA A 13 -18.98 16.44 -39.86
C ALA A 13 -17.76 17.12 -39.24
N ALA A 14 -17.84 18.43 -39.06
CA ALA A 14 -17.00 19.15 -38.11
C ALA A 14 -17.46 18.77 -36.70
N ALA A 15 -16.55 18.27 -35.88
CA ALA A 15 -16.79 18.03 -34.46
C ALA A 15 -17.05 19.38 -33.77
N VAL A 16 -18.31 19.65 -33.46
CA VAL A 16 -18.72 20.77 -32.63
C VAL A 16 -18.46 20.37 -31.19
N LEU A 17 -17.49 21.02 -30.54
CA LEU A 17 -17.41 21.08 -29.08
C LEU A 17 -18.79 21.55 -28.58
N LEU A 18 -19.49 20.70 -27.84
CA LEU A 18 -20.67 21.07 -27.09
C LEU A 18 -20.25 21.98 -25.94
N LEU A 19 -20.14 23.27 -26.24
CA LEU A 19 -20.36 24.33 -25.27
C LEU A 19 -21.82 24.21 -24.82
N VAL A 20 -22.04 23.56 -23.69
CA VAL A 20 -23.34 23.54 -23.02
C VAL A 20 -23.68 24.99 -22.66
N SER A 21 -24.64 25.55 -23.40
CA SER A 21 -25.30 26.80 -23.02
C SER A 21 -26.23 26.49 -21.85
N PRO A 22 -26.26 27.27 -20.76
CA PRO A 22 -27.13 26.99 -19.64
C PRO A 22 -28.59 27.20 -20.05
N THR A 23 -29.43 26.20 -19.79
CA THR A 23 -30.88 26.33 -19.82
C THR A 23 -31.32 27.37 -18.77
N PRO A 24 -32.26 28.28 -19.09
CA PRO A 24 -32.75 29.25 -18.12
C PRO A 24 -33.75 28.55 -17.20
N GLY A 25 -33.27 28.05 -16.07
CA GLY A 25 -34.10 27.30 -15.12
C GLY A 25 -33.41 26.80 -13.85
N SER A 26 -32.10 26.99 -13.68
CA SER A 26 -31.45 26.92 -12.38
C SER A 26 -31.04 28.34 -11.97
N SER A 27 -31.33 28.72 -10.74
CA SER A 27 -30.88 29.98 -10.17
C SER A 27 -29.36 30.02 -10.19
N GLN A 28 -28.78 30.74 -11.16
CA GLN A 28 -27.43 31.26 -11.02
C GLN A 28 -27.41 32.17 -9.80
N VAL A 29 -26.80 31.69 -8.72
CA VAL A 29 -26.48 32.50 -7.56
C VAL A 29 -24.98 32.68 -7.60
N GLU A 30 -24.55 33.84 -8.08
CA GLU A 30 -23.20 34.34 -7.87
C GLU A 30 -22.85 34.25 -6.39
N SER A 31 -21.62 33.82 -6.07
CA SER A 31 -21.09 33.85 -4.71
C SER A 31 -21.30 35.24 -4.12
N ARG A 32 -22.14 35.37 -3.10
CA ARG A 32 -22.27 36.66 -2.40
C ARG A 32 -20.99 36.91 -1.66
N ALA A 33 -20.36 38.04 -1.95
CA ALA A 33 -19.14 38.48 -1.30
C ALA A 33 -19.34 38.46 0.23
N SER A 34 -18.33 37.95 0.92
CA SER A 34 -18.20 38.01 2.38
C SER A 34 -18.51 39.43 2.89
N ASP A 35 -19.16 39.54 4.05
CA ASP A 35 -19.47 40.83 4.70
C ASP A 35 -18.21 41.67 5.04
N HIS A 36 -17.01 41.08 4.86
CA HIS A 36 -15.72 41.76 4.91
C HIS A 36 -15.01 41.71 3.55
N PRO A 37 -14.77 42.86 2.88
CA PRO A 37 -14.00 42.90 1.64
C PRO A 37 -12.56 42.43 1.91
N GLY A 38 -12.17 41.31 1.32
CA GLY A 38 -10.86 40.68 1.50
C GLY A 38 -10.90 39.33 2.24
N TYR A 39 -12.02 38.91 2.82
CA TYR A 39 -12.14 37.61 3.48
C TYR A 39 -12.72 36.52 2.56
N VAL A 40 -12.39 35.26 2.79
CA VAL A 40 -13.03 34.11 2.12
C VAL A 40 -13.86 33.37 3.16
N GLY A 41 -15.18 33.48 3.10
CA GLY A 41 -16.12 32.92 4.09
C GLY A 41 -17.45 33.66 4.11
N GLY A 42 -18.46 33.08 4.76
CA GLY A 42 -19.85 33.55 4.85
C GLY A 42 -20.83 32.70 4.03
N PRO A 43 -22.15 32.97 4.16
CA PRO A 43 -23.17 32.23 3.43
C PRO A 43 -22.99 32.29 1.91
N GLY A 44 -22.96 31.14 1.23
CA GLY A 44 -22.76 31.03 -0.22
C GLY A 44 -21.34 31.35 -0.71
N SER A 45 -20.34 31.35 0.18
CA SER A 45 -18.95 31.64 -0.17
C SER A 45 -18.18 30.43 -0.71
N ALA A 46 -18.65 29.20 -0.47
CA ALA A 46 -17.94 28.00 -0.86
C ALA A 46 -18.06 27.73 -2.36
N ASN A 47 -16.94 27.43 -3.03
CA ASN A 47 -16.92 27.21 -4.46
C ASN A 47 -17.20 25.74 -4.84
N TYR A 48 -18.46 25.31 -4.66
CA TYR A 48 -18.92 23.96 -4.98
C TYR A 48 -18.69 23.56 -6.45
N LEU A 49 -18.76 24.51 -7.39
CA LEU A 49 -18.54 24.23 -8.82
C LEU A 49 -17.08 23.83 -9.07
N GLN A 50 -16.14 24.59 -8.52
CA GLN A 50 -14.71 24.29 -8.65
C GLN A 50 -14.34 23.02 -7.87
N ALA A 51 -14.87 22.85 -6.66
CA ALA A 51 -14.69 21.62 -5.89
C ALA A 51 -15.24 20.38 -6.61
N THR A 52 -16.38 20.49 -7.30
CA THR A 52 -16.92 19.41 -8.14
C THR A 52 -15.99 19.09 -9.29
N ARG A 53 -15.50 20.11 -10.01
CA ARG A 53 -14.56 19.93 -11.13
C ARG A 53 -13.28 19.20 -10.72
N TRP A 54 -12.82 19.44 -9.50
CA TRP A 54 -11.59 18.89 -8.94
C TRP A 54 -11.84 17.90 -7.80
N ALA A 55 -13.01 17.25 -7.79
CA ALA A 55 -13.27 16.17 -6.87
C ALA A 55 -12.28 15.01 -7.12
N PRO A 56 -11.97 14.18 -6.11
CA PRO A 56 -10.97 13.12 -6.22
C PRO A 56 -11.06 12.27 -7.50
N TYR A 57 -12.27 11.78 -7.79
CA TYR A 57 -12.57 10.92 -8.94
C TYR A 57 -12.44 11.63 -10.31
N ASN A 58 -12.52 12.96 -10.37
CA ASN A 58 -12.34 13.72 -11.61
C ASN A 58 -10.86 14.02 -11.87
N ILE A 59 -10.05 14.20 -10.82
CA ILE A 59 -8.60 14.38 -10.96
C ILE A 59 -7.95 13.11 -11.51
N ASP A 60 -8.34 11.95 -10.99
CA ASP A 60 -7.77 10.66 -11.41
C ASP A 60 -7.97 10.38 -12.90
N ALA A 61 -9.07 10.85 -13.48
CA ALA A 61 -9.35 10.69 -14.91
C ALA A 61 -8.40 11.49 -15.83
N LEU A 62 -7.68 12.48 -15.30
CA LEU A 62 -6.79 13.37 -16.04
C LEU A 62 -5.31 13.06 -15.86
N VAL A 63 -4.99 12.01 -15.09
CA VAL A 63 -3.61 11.67 -14.71
C VAL A 63 -3.27 10.29 -15.29
N TYR A 64 -2.25 10.26 -16.14
CA TYR A 64 -1.78 9.05 -16.80
C TYR A 64 -0.59 8.43 -16.05
N THR A 65 0.20 7.58 -16.72
CA THR A 65 1.38 6.95 -16.11
C THR A 65 2.38 8.02 -15.67
N THR A 66 2.88 7.88 -14.44
CA THR A 66 3.83 8.82 -13.82
C THR A 66 5.21 8.21 -13.54
N THR A 67 5.33 6.89 -13.57
CA THR A 67 6.60 6.18 -13.35
C THR A 67 6.69 5.01 -14.31
N VAL A 68 7.88 4.78 -14.88
CA VAL A 68 8.14 3.56 -15.65
C VAL A 68 8.23 2.40 -14.66
N ASP A 69 7.41 1.37 -14.89
CA ASP A 69 7.44 0.09 -14.19
C ASP A 69 8.10 -0.97 -15.11
N PRO A 70 9.42 -1.20 -15.01
CA PRO A 70 10.12 -2.08 -15.93
C PRO A 70 9.86 -3.55 -15.63
N GLN A 71 9.34 -4.24 -16.62
CA GLN A 71 9.08 -5.68 -16.62
C GLN A 71 10.29 -6.38 -17.26
N TRP A 72 11.26 -6.79 -16.44
CA TRP A 72 12.48 -7.47 -16.91
C TRP A 72 12.14 -8.80 -17.60
N ILE A 73 12.90 -9.14 -18.64
CA ILE A 73 12.69 -10.37 -19.42
C ILE A 73 13.73 -11.42 -18.99
N PRO A 74 13.30 -12.65 -18.62
CA PRO A 74 14.21 -13.72 -18.20
C PRO A 74 15.35 -13.99 -19.18
N GLY A 75 16.53 -14.31 -18.64
CA GLY A 75 17.69 -14.74 -19.44
C GLY A 75 18.44 -13.60 -20.16
N GLY A 76 18.15 -12.34 -19.85
CA GLY A 76 18.83 -11.19 -20.43
C GLY A 76 18.68 -9.91 -19.61
N GLU A 77 19.10 -8.79 -20.21
CA GLU A 77 19.01 -7.45 -19.60
C GLU A 77 17.86 -6.62 -20.20
N ARG A 78 17.06 -7.20 -21.10
CA ARG A 78 15.95 -6.47 -21.73
C ARG A 78 14.79 -6.37 -20.75
N PHE A 79 14.03 -5.30 -20.88
CA PHE A 79 12.77 -5.14 -20.19
C PHE A 79 11.76 -4.48 -21.11
N TRP A 80 10.49 -4.59 -20.76
CA TRP A 80 9.41 -3.85 -21.41
C TRP A 80 8.63 -3.05 -20.37
N TYR A 81 7.82 -2.10 -20.83
CA TYR A 81 6.91 -1.37 -19.95
C TYR A 81 5.71 -0.81 -20.74
N GLU A 82 4.62 -0.57 -20.02
CA GLU A 82 3.43 0.16 -20.50
C GLU A 82 3.54 1.64 -20.14
N TRP A 83 3.08 2.51 -21.05
CA TRP A 83 3.02 3.95 -20.83
C TRP A 83 1.73 4.55 -21.38
N LYS A 84 0.93 5.17 -20.52
CA LYS A 84 -0.31 5.86 -20.89
C LYS A 84 -0.08 7.36 -21.00
N THR A 85 -0.73 7.97 -21.98
CA THR A 85 -0.75 9.42 -22.20
C THR A 85 -2.13 9.85 -22.70
N SER A 86 -2.34 11.14 -22.90
CA SER A 86 -3.53 11.67 -23.58
C SER A 86 -3.71 11.18 -25.02
N ALA A 87 -2.64 10.66 -25.65
CA ALA A 87 -2.68 10.11 -27.01
C ALA A 87 -3.00 8.60 -27.05
N GLY A 88 -3.13 7.94 -25.90
CA GLY A 88 -3.42 6.51 -25.79
C GLY A 88 -2.37 5.73 -24.99
N THR A 89 -2.43 4.40 -25.12
CA THR A 89 -1.53 3.46 -24.44
C THR A 89 -0.43 2.96 -25.40
N PHE A 90 0.81 3.00 -24.93
CA PHE A 90 1.99 2.57 -25.67
C PHE A 90 2.75 1.51 -24.89
N TYR A 91 3.39 0.61 -25.63
CA TYR A 91 4.19 -0.48 -25.05
C TYR A 91 5.58 -0.43 -25.66
N TYR A 92 6.60 -0.41 -24.81
CA TYR A 92 7.99 -0.27 -25.24
C TYR A 92 8.81 -1.46 -24.81
N ILE A 93 9.77 -1.85 -25.66
CA ILE A 93 10.85 -2.76 -25.31
C ILE A 93 12.17 -1.99 -25.31
N VAL A 94 13.00 -2.25 -24.31
CA VAL A 94 14.28 -1.59 -24.09
C VAL A 94 15.40 -2.62 -24.08
N ASP A 95 16.49 -2.31 -24.79
CA ASP A 95 17.75 -3.05 -24.71
C ASP A 95 18.81 -2.14 -24.06
N PRO A 96 19.07 -2.32 -22.75
CA PRO A 96 20.03 -1.48 -22.03
C PRO A 96 21.46 -1.60 -22.53
N VAL A 97 21.84 -2.76 -23.08
CA VAL A 97 23.19 -3.00 -23.60
C VAL A 97 23.38 -2.25 -24.92
N ALA A 98 22.38 -2.30 -25.79
CA ALA A 98 22.40 -1.56 -27.06
C ALA A 98 22.13 -0.06 -26.88
N GLY A 99 21.55 0.35 -25.76
CA GLY A 99 21.09 1.73 -25.57
C GLY A 99 19.96 2.08 -26.55
N SER A 100 19.04 1.14 -26.80
CA SER A 100 17.89 1.35 -27.68
C SER A 100 16.55 1.14 -26.97
N ARG A 101 15.54 1.88 -27.42
CA ARG A 101 14.12 1.74 -27.07
C ARG A 101 13.30 1.75 -28.35
N SER A 102 12.32 0.86 -28.45
CA SER A 102 11.36 0.83 -29.57
C SER A 102 9.96 0.46 -29.09
N GLN A 103 8.94 0.98 -29.77
CA GLN A 103 7.57 0.51 -29.56
C GLN A 103 7.45 -0.96 -29.97
N ILE A 104 6.79 -1.74 -29.12
CA ILE A 104 6.48 -3.15 -29.36
C ILE A 104 5.48 -3.26 -30.51
N PHE A 105 4.42 -2.46 -30.47
CA PHE A 105 3.37 -2.45 -31.48
C PHE A 105 3.46 -1.22 -32.39
N ASP A 106 3.08 -1.42 -33.64
CA ASP A 106 2.56 -0.35 -34.48
C ASP A 106 1.06 -0.25 -34.15
N ASN A 107 0.67 0.75 -33.36
CA ASN A 107 -0.64 0.81 -32.72
C ASN A 107 -1.81 0.75 -33.70
N ASP A 108 -1.74 1.49 -34.81
CA ASP A 108 -2.82 1.47 -35.82
C ASP A 108 -2.88 0.12 -36.53
N ARG A 109 -1.72 -0.46 -36.85
CA ARG A 109 -1.66 -1.76 -37.50
C ARG A 109 -2.16 -2.88 -36.59
N ILE A 110 -1.76 -2.89 -35.31
CA ILE A 110 -2.22 -3.92 -34.37
C ILE A 110 -3.72 -3.75 -34.11
N ALA A 111 -4.23 -2.53 -33.95
CA ALA A 111 -5.66 -2.28 -33.80
C ALA A 111 -6.45 -2.80 -35.02
N ALA A 112 -5.99 -2.52 -36.24
CA ALA A 112 -6.62 -3.01 -37.46
C ALA A 112 -6.64 -4.56 -37.55
N GLU A 113 -5.53 -5.21 -37.18
CA GLU A 113 -5.48 -6.68 -37.14
C GLU A 113 -6.37 -7.26 -36.03
N LEU A 114 -6.39 -6.66 -34.84
CA LEU A 114 -7.27 -7.06 -33.75
C LEU A 114 -8.74 -6.88 -34.16
N THR A 115 -9.12 -5.79 -34.81
CA THR A 115 -10.48 -5.60 -35.35
C THR A 115 -10.81 -6.62 -36.42
N ARG A 116 -9.88 -6.93 -37.32
CA ARG A 116 -10.09 -7.95 -38.35
C ARG A 116 -10.36 -9.33 -37.73
N ILE A 117 -9.71 -9.66 -36.63
CA ILE A 117 -9.79 -10.96 -35.96
C ILE A 117 -10.99 -11.03 -35.00
N THR A 118 -11.07 -10.12 -34.03
CA THR A 118 -12.11 -10.08 -33.00
C THR A 118 -13.46 -9.60 -33.52
N ARG A 119 -13.48 -8.87 -34.64
CA ARG A 119 -14.63 -8.16 -35.21
C ARG A 119 -15.17 -7.01 -34.35
N ASP A 120 -14.43 -6.63 -33.31
CA ASP A 120 -14.70 -5.44 -32.52
C ASP A 120 -13.93 -4.24 -33.06
N PRO A 121 -14.53 -3.04 -33.10
CA PRO A 121 -13.86 -1.85 -33.58
C PRO A 121 -12.84 -1.35 -32.54
N TRP A 122 -11.57 -1.37 -32.92
CA TRP A 122 -10.44 -0.85 -32.14
C TRP A 122 -9.71 0.20 -32.96
N ASP A 123 -9.04 1.11 -32.26
CA ASP A 123 -8.14 2.10 -32.87
C ASP A 123 -6.80 2.11 -32.12
N GLY A 124 -5.79 2.76 -32.70
CA GLY A 124 -4.44 2.78 -32.15
C GLY A 124 -4.29 3.52 -30.81
N GLN A 125 -5.28 4.31 -30.38
CA GLN A 125 -5.27 5.00 -29.09
C GLN A 125 -5.89 4.12 -27.99
N HIS A 126 -6.87 3.30 -28.35
CA HIS A 126 -7.66 2.47 -27.44
C HIS A 126 -7.37 0.97 -27.63
N LEU A 127 -6.10 0.58 -27.44
CA LEU A 127 -5.68 -0.82 -27.56
C LEU A 127 -6.26 -1.68 -26.42
N PRO A 128 -7.00 -2.76 -26.70
CA PRO A 128 -7.64 -3.61 -25.70
C PRO A 128 -6.70 -4.70 -25.14
N ILE A 129 -5.39 -4.42 -25.13
CA ILE A 129 -4.35 -5.39 -24.79
C ILE A 129 -4.21 -5.48 -23.27
N LYS A 130 -4.26 -6.71 -22.74
CA LYS A 130 -4.09 -7.01 -21.32
C LYS A 130 -3.18 -8.24 -21.13
N ASP A 131 -2.70 -8.43 -19.89
CA ASP A 131 -2.00 -9.65 -19.48
C ASP A 131 -0.78 -9.99 -20.36
N ILE A 132 -0.01 -8.97 -20.75
CA ILE A 132 1.21 -9.15 -21.55
C ILE A 132 2.23 -9.99 -20.78
N ARG A 133 2.72 -11.05 -21.42
CA ARG A 133 3.79 -11.92 -20.91
C ARG A 133 4.78 -12.27 -22.02
N PHE A 134 6.07 -12.09 -21.76
CA PHE A 134 7.10 -12.58 -22.67
C PHE A 134 7.36 -14.07 -22.41
N ILE A 135 7.18 -14.90 -23.45
CA ILE A 135 7.49 -16.35 -23.37
C ILE A 135 8.94 -16.64 -23.74
N ASP A 136 9.58 -15.72 -24.45
CA ASP A 136 11.01 -15.70 -24.74
C ASP A 136 11.47 -14.24 -24.98
N SER A 137 12.74 -14.02 -25.32
CA SER A 137 13.31 -12.68 -25.54
C SER A 137 12.72 -11.83 -26.70
N ASN A 138 11.82 -12.40 -27.51
CA ASN A 138 11.31 -11.83 -28.76
C ASN A 138 9.81 -12.11 -29.00
N THR A 139 9.20 -13.04 -28.27
CA THR A 139 7.79 -13.42 -28.41
C THR A 139 7.03 -13.15 -27.12
N LEU A 140 5.87 -12.51 -27.25
CA LEU A 140 4.96 -12.23 -26.15
C LEU A 140 3.56 -12.77 -26.41
N ARG A 141 2.81 -12.99 -25.34
CA ARG A 141 1.38 -13.31 -25.35
C ARG A 141 0.59 -12.24 -24.64
N PHE A 142 -0.64 -12.03 -25.07
CA PHE A 142 -1.57 -11.08 -24.45
C PHE A 142 -3.02 -11.44 -24.77
N ASP A 143 -3.93 -10.86 -23.98
CA ASP A 143 -5.36 -11.12 -24.06
C ASP A 143 -6.11 -9.87 -24.56
N VAL A 144 -7.22 -10.11 -25.29
CA VAL A 144 -8.16 -9.08 -25.74
C VAL A 144 -9.58 -9.52 -25.43
N THR A 145 -10.27 -8.77 -24.58
CA THR A 145 -11.68 -9.03 -24.24
C THR A 145 -12.59 -8.45 -25.33
N SER A 146 -13.45 -9.29 -25.91
CA SER A 146 -14.40 -8.92 -26.96
C SER A 146 -15.67 -8.28 -26.40
N SER A 147 -16.39 -7.54 -27.25
CA SER A 147 -17.76 -7.11 -26.97
C SER A 147 -18.77 -8.27 -27.06
N GLN A 148 -18.41 -9.33 -27.77
CA GLN A 148 -19.22 -10.53 -27.92
C GLN A 148 -19.25 -11.35 -26.64
N ASP A 149 -20.41 -11.92 -26.36
CA ASP A 149 -20.55 -12.90 -25.30
C ASP A 149 -19.96 -14.24 -25.76
N GLU A 150 -19.37 -14.98 -24.83
CA GLU A 150 -18.94 -16.35 -25.04
C GLU A 150 -20.18 -17.21 -25.40
N GLU A 151 -20.08 -18.03 -26.45
CA GLU A 151 -21.15 -18.95 -26.82
C GLU A 151 -21.26 -20.03 -25.75
N VAL A 152 -22.23 -19.88 -24.85
CA VAL A 152 -22.56 -20.92 -23.87
C VAL A 152 -23.41 -21.96 -24.59
N GLU A 153 -22.89 -23.16 -24.82
CA GLU A 153 -23.76 -24.31 -25.12
C GLU A 153 -24.72 -24.48 -23.94
N GLU A 154 -26.03 -24.37 -24.19
CA GLU A 154 -27.06 -24.66 -23.18
C GLU A 154 -26.91 -26.12 -22.74
N VAL A 155 -26.20 -26.34 -21.64
CA VAL A 155 -26.31 -27.60 -20.89
C VAL A 155 -27.65 -27.53 -20.15
N GLU A 156 -28.64 -28.29 -20.62
CA GLU A 156 -29.88 -28.53 -19.87
C GLU A 156 -29.52 -29.11 -18.49
N GLY A 157 -29.51 -28.28 -17.44
CA GLY A 157 -29.32 -28.81 -16.08
C GLY A 157 -29.05 -27.83 -14.94
N ASP A 158 -28.51 -26.63 -15.16
CA ASP A 158 -28.10 -25.76 -14.02
C ASP A 158 -29.12 -24.66 -13.71
N THR A 159 -30.30 -25.09 -13.24
CA THR A 159 -31.11 -24.24 -12.35
C THR A 159 -30.72 -24.56 -10.91
N GLN A 160 -29.78 -23.79 -10.35
CA GLN A 160 -29.65 -23.73 -8.89
C GLN A 160 -30.86 -22.98 -8.34
N GLU A 161 -31.72 -23.69 -7.60
CA GLU A 161 -32.70 -23.11 -6.70
C GLU A 161 -31.94 -22.56 -5.48
N GLU A 162 -31.68 -21.25 -5.45
CA GLU A 162 -31.43 -20.56 -4.18
C GLU A 162 -32.79 -20.35 -3.47
N GLU A 163 -32.95 -20.95 -2.29
CA GLU A 163 -34.04 -20.64 -1.35
C GLU A 163 -33.91 -19.18 -0.89
N GLY A 164 -34.51 -18.26 -1.64
CA GLY A 164 -34.45 -16.83 -1.29
C GLY A 164 -34.73 -15.83 -2.40
N GLY A 165 -35.52 -16.17 -3.42
CA GLY A 165 -36.29 -15.19 -4.19
C GLY A 165 -35.53 -13.99 -4.79
N ARG A 166 -34.47 -14.22 -5.59
CA ARG A 166 -34.09 -13.34 -6.71
C ARG A 166 -33.30 -14.15 -7.75
N ARG A 167 -33.89 -14.38 -8.93
CA ARG A 167 -33.16 -14.94 -10.09
C ARG A 167 -32.12 -13.92 -10.57
N SER A 168 -30.90 -14.03 -10.06
CA SER A 168 -29.72 -13.40 -10.64
C SER A 168 -29.33 -14.20 -11.89
N ARG A 169 -29.72 -13.74 -13.08
CA ARG A 169 -29.22 -14.31 -14.33
C ARG A 169 -27.76 -13.88 -14.44
N ALA A 170 -26.82 -14.81 -14.35
CA ALA A 170 -25.40 -14.51 -14.51
C ALA A 170 -25.20 -13.67 -15.79
N LYS A 171 -24.50 -12.53 -15.67
CA LYS A 171 -24.15 -11.74 -16.86
C LYS A 171 -23.35 -12.65 -17.80
N PRO A 172 -23.66 -12.67 -19.11
CA PRO A 172 -22.90 -13.49 -20.04
C PRO A 172 -21.42 -13.09 -19.98
N LYS A 173 -20.53 -14.09 -19.91
CA LYS A 173 -19.08 -13.87 -19.94
C LYS A 173 -18.70 -13.32 -21.31
N LYS A 174 -17.81 -12.33 -21.34
CA LYS A 174 -17.28 -11.80 -22.59
C LYS A 174 -16.25 -12.77 -23.15
N LYS A 175 -16.31 -13.00 -24.46
CA LYS A 175 -15.32 -13.80 -25.17
C LYS A 175 -13.94 -13.16 -25.04
N VAL A 176 -12.92 -13.93 -24.66
CA VAL A 176 -11.53 -13.47 -24.62
C VAL A 176 -10.78 -14.11 -25.80
N HIS A 177 -10.05 -13.30 -26.54
CA HIS A 177 -9.16 -13.74 -27.60
C HIS A 177 -7.72 -13.71 -27.10
N HIS A 178 -6.96 -14.75 -27.42
CA HIS A 178 -5.59 -14.93 -26.96
C HIS A 178 -4.63 -14.84 -28.13
N PHE A 179 -3.61 -14.00 -27.99
CA PHE A 179 -2.70 -13.69 -29.08
C PHE A 179 -1.26 -14.01 -28.72
N GLU A 180 -0.51 -14.41 -29.74
CA GLU A 180 0.95 -14.44 -29.73
C GLU A 180 1.49 -13.42 -30.73
N TYR A 181 2.50 -12.68 -30.31
CA TYR A 181 3.12 -11.64 -31.11
C TYR A 181 4.64 -11.76 -31.11
N THR A 182 5.22 -11.85 -32.30
CA THR A 182 6.66 -11.84 -32.49
C THR A 182 7.14 -10.41 -32.77
N VAL A 183 7.90 -9.84 -31.85
CA VAL A 183 8.29 -8.42 -31.86
C VAL A 183 9.11 -8.07 -33.11
N SER A 184 10.11 -8.88 -33.46
CA SER A 184 11.00 -8.61 -34.60
C SER A 184 10.31 -8.67 -35.97
N THR A 185 9.36 -9.59 -36.17
CA THR A 185 8.66 -9.75 -37.46
C THR A 185 7.32 -9.01 -37.50
N ARG A 186 6.86 -8.51 -36.35
CA ARG A 186 5.53 -7.93 -36.13
C ARG A 186 4.40 -8.88 -36.56
N ALA A 187 4.63 -10.18 -36.41
CA ALA A 187 3.65 -11.21 -36.75
C ALA A 187 2.68 -11.39 -35.57
N LEU A 188 1.38 -11.24 -35.84
CA LEU A 188 0.30 -11.53 -34.90
C LEU A 188 -0.36 -12.85 -35.28
N ARG A 189 -0.56 -13.71 -34.28
CA ARG A 189 -1.29 -14.97 -34.42
C ARG A 189 -2.31 -15.09 -33.30
N GLU A 190 -3.57 -15.30 -33.65
CA GLU A 190 -4.58 -15.75 -32.69
C GLU A 190 -4.35 -17.22 -32.37
N LEU A 191 -4.39 -17.57 -31.09
CA LEU A 191 -4.24 -18.93 -30.61
C LEU A 191 -5.62 -19.59 -30.51
N ALA A 192 -5.91 -20.51 -31.43
CA ALA A 192 -7.15 -21.28 -31.43
C ALA A 192 -7.23 -22.26 -30.24
N ASP A 193 -6.09 -22.87 -29.90
CA ASP A 193 -5.94 -23.80 -28.77
C ASP A 193 -5.10 -23.11 -27.68
N TYR A 194 -5.63 -22.02 -27.10
CA TYR A 194 -4.95 -21.34 -26.00
C TYR A 194 -5.09 -22.12 -24.70
N GLU A 195 -3.95 -22.40 -24.08
CA GLU A 195 -3.89 -22.83 -22.69
C GLU A 195 -3.46 -21.64 -21.83
N GLY A 196 -4.31 -21.27 -20.87
CA GLY A 196 -3.98 -20.23 -19.90
C GLY A 196 -2.75 -20.59 -19.07
N PRO A 197 -2.05 -19.59 -18.52
CA PRO A 197 -0.92 -19.82 -17.62
C PRO A 197 -1.37 -20.58 -16.37
N ASP A 198 -0.41 -21.19 -15.69
CA ASP A 198 -0.66 -21.82 -14.40
C ASP A 198 -1.19 -20.79 -13.38
N ASN A 199 -2.37 -21.07 -12.83
CA ASN A 199 -2.98 -20.30 -11.75
C ASN A 199 -2.70 -20.98 -10.41
N HIS A 200 -1.52 -20.70 -9.86
CA HIS A 200 -1.10 -21.20 -8.56
C HIS A 200 -2.03 -20.69 -7.43
N PRO A 201 -2.76 -21.57 -6.72
CA PRO A 201 -3.61 -21.14 -5.62
C PRO A 201 -2.79 -20.56 -4.46
N GLY A 202 -3.34 -19.56 -3.77
CA GLY A 202 -2.67 -18.88 -2.66
C GLY A 202 -2.33 -19.77 -1.46
N TRP A 203 -2.99 -20.93 -1.33
CA TRP A 203 -2.71 -21.92 -0.29
C TRP A 203 -1.46 -22.78 -0.57
N ALA A 204 -1.02 -22.87 -1.83
CA ALA A 204 0.03 -23.80 -2.24
C ALA A 204 1.43 -23.24 -1.96
N SER A 205 2.17 -23.90 -1.07
CA SER A 205 3.61 -23.66 -0.92
C SER A 205 4.39 -24.73 -1.68
N VAL A 206 4.88 -24.36 -2.88
CA VAL A 206 5.62 -25.27 -3.78
C VAL A 206 7.10 -25.28 -3.42
N SER A 207 7.70 -26.47 -3.33
CA SER A 207 9.13 -26.65 -3.08
C SER A 207 10.00 -26.07 -4.21
N PRO A 208 11.26 -25.67 -3.94
CA PRO A 208 12.19 -25.17 -4.96
C PRO A 208 12.36 -26.06 -6.19
N ASP A 209 12.44 -27.38 -6.00
CA ASP A 209 12.51 -28.40 -7.06
C ASP A 209 11.14 -28.72 -7.72
N GLY A 210 10.05 -28.11 -7.28
CA GLY A 210 8.70 -28.31 -7.82
C GLY A 210 8.03 -29.64 -7.44
N ASN A 211 8.71 -30.54 -6.73
CA ASN A 211 8.23 -31.91 -6.53
C ASN A 211 7.19 -32.06 -5.41
N THR A 212 7.16 -31.14 -4.46
CA THR A 212 6.30 -31.20 -3.28
C THR A 212 5.54 -29.90 -3.09
N VAL A 213 4.25 -30.00 -2.76
CA VAL A 213 3.43 -28.85 -2.36
C VAL A 213 2.92 -29.07 -0.95
N VAL A 214 3.18 -28.11 -0.06
CA VAL A 214 2.74 -28.14 1.34
C VAL A 214 1.64 -27.11 1.55
N PHE A 215 0.62 -27.49 2.30
CA PHE A 215 -0.52 -26.66 2.66
C PHE A 215 -1.05 -27.08 4.02
N ALA A 216 -1.95 -26.28 4.60
CA ALA A 216 -2.63 -26.61 5.84
C ALA A 216 -4.09 -26.99 5.57
N ARG A 217 -4.63 -27.92 6.35
CA ARG A 217 -6.06 -28.26 6.38
C ARG A 217 -6.41 -28.75 7.78
N ASN A 218 -7.57 -28.37 8.31
CA ASN A 218 -8.00 -28.76 9.66
C ASN A 218 -6.87 -28.55 10.70
N HIS A 219 -6.29 -27.35 10.65
CA HIS A 219 -5.17 -26.91 11.49
C HIS A 219 -3.85 -27.68 11.34
N ASN A 220 -3.74 -28.68 10.47
CA ASN A 220 -2.57 -29.55 10.31
C ASN A 220 -1.91 -29.40 8.94
N LEU A 221 -0.62 -29.75 8.84
CA LEU A 221 0.11 -29.75 7.58
C LEU A 221 -0.20 -31.01 6.76
N PHE A 222 -0.31 -30.80 5.45
CA PHE A 222 -0.44 -31.83 4.44
C PHE A 222 0.54 -31.53 3.30
N MET A 223 0.92 -32.58 2.58
CA MET A 223 1.66 -32.45 1.33
C MET A 223 0.96 -33.19 0.18
N MET A 224 1.25 -32.77 -1.03
CA MET A 224 0.92 -33.50 -2.25
C MET A 224 2.11 -33.51 -3.22
N SER A 225 2.10 -34.48 -4.14
CA SER A 225 3.12 -34.60 -5.18
C SER A 225 2.93 -33.55 -6.29
N ALA A 226 3.96 -33.31 -7.09
CA ALA A 226 3.85 -32.51 -8.32
C ALA A 226 2.74 -33.02 -9.27
N ALA A 227 2.53 -34.34 -9.36
CA ALA A 227 1.49 -34.93 -10.21
C ALA A 227 0.07 -34.65 -9.69
N SER A 228 -0.12 -34.68 -8.37
CA SER A 228 -1.37 -34.25 -7.72
C SER A 228 -1.58 -32.75 -7.96
N TYR A 229 -0.54 -31.94 -7.79
CA TYR A 229 -0.64 -30.50 -7.96
C TYR A 229 -0.90 -30.08 -9.40
N ALA A 230 -0.35 -30.80 -10.39
CA ALA A 230 -0.66 -30.57 -11.80
C ALA A 230 -2.17 -30.73 -12.10
N GLN A 231 -2.86 -31.69 -11.46
CA GLN A 231 -4.32 -31.82 -11.60
C GLN A 231 -5.08 -30.63 -11.02
N VAL A 232 -4.57 -30.05 -9.92
CA VAL A 232 -5.10 -28.81 -9.34
C VAL A 232 -4.91 -27.64 -10.30
N LEU A 233 -3.71 -27.49 -10.88
CA LEU A 233 -3.42 -26.44 -11.86
C LEU A 233 -4.27 -26.59 -13.12
N ASP A 234 -4.40 -27.80 -13.64
CA ASP A 234 -5.25 -28.10 -14.81
C ASP A 234 -6.71 -27.74 -14.55
N ALA A 235 -7.24 -28.04 -13.36
CA ALA A 235 -8.60 -27.66 -13.00
C ALA A 235 -8.80 -26.15 -12.86
N ARG A 236 -7.75 -25.43 -12.43
CA ARG A 236 -7.74 -23.96 -12.27
C ARG A 236 -7.39 -23.21 -13.55
N ARG A 237 -6.83 -23.88 -14.55
CA ARG A 237 -6.35 -23.27 -15.79
C ARG A 237 -7.46 -22.51 -16.50
N GLY A 238 -7.17 -21.27 -16.88
CA GLY A 238 -8.14 -20.36 -17.52
C GLY A 238 -9.22 -19.80 -16.61
N LYS A 239 -9.22 -20.13 -15.30
CA LYS A 239 -10.18 -19.61 -14.31
C LYS A 239 -9.50 -18.61 -13.38
N SER A 240 -10.28 -17.73 -12.77
CA SER A 240 -9.79 -16.76 -11.78
C SER A 240 -10.78 -16.55 -10.63
N GLY A 241 -10.29 -16.03 -9.50
CA GLY A 241 -11.09 -15.78 -8.31
C GLY A 241 -11.90 -16.99 -7.85
N ALA A 242 -13.14 -16.73 -7.43
CA ALA A 242 -14.05 -17.76 -6.89
C ALA A 242 -14.31 -18.93 -7.84
N GLU A 243 -14.18 -18.75 -9.16
CA GLU A 243 -14.32 -19.84 -10.13
C GLU A 243 -13.14 -20.80 -10.08
N ALA A 244 -11.92 -20.28 -9.95
CA ALA A 244 -10.72 -21.10 -9.80
C ALA A 244 -10.73 -21.84 -8.46
N ASP A 245 -11.14 -21.15 -7.39
CA ASP A 245 -11.22 -21.73 -6.05
C ASP A 245 -12.30 -22.84 -6.02
N SER A 246 -13.47 -22.59 -6.60
CA SER A 246 -14.52 -23.62 -6.72
C SER A 246 -14.09 -24.82 -7.57
N ALA A 247 -13.24 -24.62 -8.58
CA ALA A 247 -12.75 -25.69 -9.43
C ALA A 247 -11.74 -26.58 -8.69
N ASP A 248 -10.84 -25.99 -7.90
CA ASP A 248 -9.82 -26.75 -7.19
C ASP A 248 -10.35 -27.58 -6.02
N MET A 249 -11.45 -27.13 -5.41
CA MET A 249 -12.15 -27.84 -4.34
C MET A 249 -12.80 -29.14 -4.83
N LYS A 250 -13.07 -29.23 -6.13
CA LYS A 250 -13.65 -30.42 -6.77
C LYS A 250 -12.61 -31.45 -7.20
N VAL A 251 -11.31 -31.12 -7.11
CA VAL A 251 -10.23 -32.03 -7.50
C VAL A 251 -9.87 -32.93 -6.32
N GLU A 252 -10.19 -34.21 -6.45
CA GLU A 252 -9.73 -35.25 -5.54
C GLU A 252 -8.30 -35.65 -5.91
N VAL A 253 -7.35 -35.36 -5.03
CA VAL A 253 -5.95 -35.73 -5.19
C VAL A 253 -5.45 -36.46 -3.96
N GLU A 254 -4.41 -37.28 -4.13
CA GLU A 254 -3.74 -37.89 -2.99
C GLU A 254 -3.00 -36.82 -2.18
N GLU A 255 -3.32 -36.76 -0.89
CA GLU A 255 -2.76 -35.86 0.10
C GLU A 255 -2.21 -36.67 1.26
N ILE A 256 -0.99 -36.34 1.70
CA ILE A 256 -0.31 -37.03 2.80
C ILE A 256 -0.28 -36.07 3.98
N GLN A 257 -0.95 -36.45 5.07
CA GLN A 257 -0.89 -35.70 6.32
C GLN A 257 0.51 -35.77 6.93
N LEU A 258 1.05 -34.62 7.32
CA LEU A 258 2.39 -34.46 7.91
C LEU A 258 2.33 -34.30 9.43
N THR A 259 1.30 -33.61 9.95
CA THR A 259 1.15 -33.33 11.39
C THR A 259 -0.24 -33.72 11.87
N THR A 260 -0.39 -33.96 13.17
CA THR A 260 -1.67 -34.38 13.78
C THR A 260 -2.00 -33.62 15.08
N ASP A 261 -1.15 -32.68 15.49
CA ASP A 261 -1.22 -31.95 16.75
C ASP A 261 -1.77 -30.52 16.60
N GLY A 262 -2.10 -30.11 15.37
CA GLY A 262 -2.71 -28.81 15.09
C GLY A 262 -4.15 -28.74 15.59
N VAL A 263 -4.49 -27.65 16.28
CA VAL A 263 -5.84 -27.34 16.78
C VAL A 263 -6.22 -25.90 16.45
N GLU A 264 -7.48 -25.52 16.66
CA GLU A 264 -7.94 -24.15 16.51
C GLU A 264 -7.10 -23.19 17.38
N ASN A 265 -6.71 -22.04 16.81
CA ASN A 265 -5.82 -21.05 17.41
C ASN A 265 -4.41 -21.57 17.80
N TYR A 266 -4.05 -22.79 17.43
CA TYR A 266 -2.69 -23.34 17.53
C TYR A 266 -2.42 -24.34 16.40
N GLY A 267 -2.62 -23.87 15.17
CA GLY A 267 -2.51 -24.66 13.94
C GLY A 267 -1.30 -24.27 13.10
N TYR A 268 -1.19 -24.93 11.94
CA TYR A 268 -0.12 -24.67 10.96
C TYR A 268 -0.57 -23.79 9.77
N ALA A 269 -1.77 -23.22 9.86
CA ALA A 269 -2.31 -22.30 8.85
C ALA A 269 -2.13 -20.85 9.29
N VAL A 270 -2.13 -19.92 8.34
CA VAL A 270 -2.33 -18.50 8.64
C VAL A 270 -3.74 -18.31 9.23
N GLY A 271 -3.86 -17.53 10.31
CA GLY A 271 -5.15 -17.09 10.83
C GLY A 271 -5.78 -16.05 9.91
N ASP A 272 -7.05 -16.21 9.57
CA ASP A 272 -7.78 -15.30 8.70
C ASP A 272 -8.62 -14.34 9.57
N ARG A 273 -8.60 -13.04 9.24
CA ARG A 273 -9.58 -12.05 9.70
C ARG A 273 -10.43 -11.64 8.50
N GLY A 274 -11.70 -11.32 8.72
CA GLY A 274 -12.58 -10.79 7.67
C GLY A 274 -13.73 -11.71 7.25
N ASP A 275 -13.77 -12.95 7.72
CA ASP A 275 -14.89 -13.87 7.51
C ASP A 275 -15.84 -13.83 8.70
N THR A 276 -17.15 -13.90 8.46
CA THR A 276 -18.11 -14.14 9.55
C THR A 276 -17.95 -15.56 10.10
N ASP A 277 -18.40 -15.81 11.33
CA ASP A 277 -18.32 -17.14 11.96
C ASP A 277 -19.00 -18.22 11.09
N GLN A 278 -20.05 -17.83 10.34
CA GLN A 278 -20.74 -18.72 9.41
C GLN A 278 -19.92 -18.99 8.15
N GLU A 279 -19.26 -17.98 7.60
CA GLU A 279 -18.35 -18.13 6.46
C GLU A 279 -17.12 -18.97 6.84
N ALA A 280 -16.52 -18.70 8.00
CA ALA A 280 -15.42 -19.48 8.55
C ALA A 280 -15.82 -20.96 8.72
N ALA A 281 -17.03 -21.23 9.21
CA ALA A 281 -17.56 -22.59 9.31
C ALA A 281 -17.80 -23.25 7.94
N LYS A 282 -18.25 -22.51 6.92
CA LYS A 282 -18.42 -23.03 5.55
C LYS A 282 -17.09 -23.39 4.90
N LYS A 283 -16.04 -22.61 5.18
CA LYS A 283 -14.68 -22.83 4.68
C LYS A 283 -13.89 -23.86 5.51
N ALA A 284 -14.51 -24.45 6.53
CA ALA A 284 -13.87 -25.48 7.34
C ALA A 284 -13.50 -26.69 6.47
N GLY A 285 -12.24 -27.13 6.56
CA GLY A 285 -11.72 -28.24 5.75
C GLY A 285 -11.16 -27.85 4.38
N GLU A 286 -11.22 -26.58 3.98
CA GLU A 286 -10.53 -26.10 2.78
C GLU A 286 -9.00 -26.14 2.95
N ARG A 287 -8.28 -26.16 1.81
CA ARG A 287 -6.81 -26.02 1.81
C ARG A 287 -6.48 -24.56 2.13
N LYS A 288 -5.68 -24.35 3.17
CA LYS A 288 -5.20 -23.05 3.63
C LYS A 288 -3.70 -22.92 3.45
N ARG A 289 -3.23 -21.66 3.35
CA ARG A 289 -1.81 -21.36 3.25
C ARG A 289 -1.10 -21.74 4.56
N ALA A 290 -0.04 -22.54 4.45
CA ALA A 290 0.96 -22.69 5.50
C ALA A 290 2.09 -21.67 5.28
N PRO A 291 2.43 -20.80 6.25
CA PRO A 291 3.44 -19.75 6.08
C PRO A 291 4.87 -20.30 6.21
N ILE A 292 5.22 -21.25 5.33
CA ILE A 292 6.53 -21.92 5.36
C ILE A 292 7.58 -21.21 4.51
N VAL A 293 8.84 -21.41 4.86
CA VAL A 293 10.02 -21.00 4.12
C VAL A 293 10.86 -22.24 3.82
N TRP A 294 11.21 -22.47 2.56
CA TRP A 294 11.90 -23.66 2.09
C TRP A 294 13.41 -23.57 2.22
N ALA A 295 14.08 -24.64 2.60
CA ALA A 295 15.49 -24.80 2.28
C ALA A 295 15.64 -24.92 0.74
N LYS A 296 16.69 -24.33 0.17
CA LYS A 296 16.88 -24.25 -1.29
C LYS A 296 16.99 -25.61 -1.98
N ASP A 297 17.32 -26.67 -1.24
CA ASP A 297 17.44 -28.05 -1.71
C ASP A 297 16.13 -28.86 -1.59
N SER A 298 15.01 -28.21 -1.25
CA SER A 298 13.69 -28.84 -1.02
C SER A 298 13.61 -29.86 0.11
N ARG A 299 14.69 -30.14 0.85
CA ARG A 299 14.69 -31.21 1.85
C ARG A 299 13.91 -30.84 3.11
N ARG A 300 13.98 -29.56 3.49
CA ARG A 300 13.40 -29.02 4.72
C ARG A 300 12.60 -27.75 4.45
N PHE A 301 11.68 -27.45 5.35
CA PHE A 301 11.08 -26.13 5.46
C PHE A 301 10.98 -25.72 6.93
N ALA A 302 10.87 -24.43 7.18
CA ALA A 302 10.65 -23.88 8.51
C ALA A 302 9.42 -22.96 8.51
N MET A 303 8.77 -22.82 9.65
CA MET A 303 7.72 -21.82 9.85
C MET A 303 7.66 -21.35 11.28
N VAL A 304 7.11 -20.15 11.47
CA VAL A 304 6.67 -19.68 12.78
C VAL A 304 5.27 -20.21 13.01
N ARG A 305 5.06 -20.97 14.08
CA ARG A 305 3.76 -21.41 14.55
C ARG A 305 3.35 -20.53 15.73
N ALA A 306 2.16 -19.98 15.65
CA ALA A 306 1.59 -19.10 16.67
C ALA A 306 0.59 -19.88 17.54
N ASP A 307 0.73 -19.77 18.84
CA ASP A 307 -0.26 -20.22 19.83
C ASP A 307 -1.04 -19.01 20.36
N GLN A 308 -2.31 -18.98 20.02
CA GLN A 308 -3.26 -17.91 20.37
C GLN A 308 -4.42 -18.44 21.21
N ARG A 309 -4.30 -19.66 21.78
CA ARG A 309 -5.41 -20.28 22.54
C ARG A 309 -5.76 -19.49 23.79
N GLU A 310 -4.77 -18.87 24.42
CA GLU A 310 -4.93 -18.04 25.62
C GLU A 310 -5.17 -16.55 25.30
N VAL A 311 -5.08 -16.16 24.02
CA VAL A 311 -5.36 -14.78 23.58
C VAL A 311 -6.88 -14.59 23.53
N ASP A 312 -7.37 -13.47 24.04
CA ASP A 312 -8.79 -13.17 24.04
C ASP A 312 -9.34 -12.79 22.65
N ASP A 313 -10.65 -12.96 22.48
CA ASP A 313 -11.35 -12.65 21.24
C ASP A 313 -11.83 -11.19 21.20
N LEU A 314 -11.79 -10.60 20.01
CA LEU A 314 -12.60 -9.45 19.63
C LEU A 314 -13.63 -9.86 18.58
N TRP A 315 -14.64 -9.01 18.39
CA TRP A 315 -15.68 -9.27 17.40
C TRP A 315 -16.24 -7.99 16.78
N VAL A 316 -16.60 -8.07 15.51
CA VAL A 316 -17.42 -7.05 14.82
C VAL A 316 -18.74 -7.65 14.36
N ILE A 317 -19.74 -6.80 14.14
CA ILE A 317 -21.08 -7.21 13.72
C ILE A 317 -21.32 -6.70 12.31
N HIS A 318 -21.64 -7.62 11.40
CA HIS A 318 -22.00 -7.31 10.03
C HIS A 318 -23.47 -6.92 9.95
N ASN A 319 -23.75 -5.63 9.73
CA ASN A 319 -25.10 -5.06 9.87
C ASN A 319 -25.88 -4.93 8.56
N THR A 320 -25.20 -4.91 7.39
CA THR A 320 -25.81 -4.46 6.12
C THR A 320 -26.21 -5.56 5.12
N GLY A 321 -26.38 -6.80 5.58
CA GLY A 321 -26.85 -7.93 4.76
C GLY A 321 -28.38 -8.06 4.62
N ASN A 322 -28.84 -8.95 3.74
CA ASN A 322 -30.27 -9.30 3.61
C ASN A 322 -30.74 -10.33 4.67
N GLY A 323 -29.80 -10.92 5.41
CA GLY A 323 -30.03 -11.93 6.44
C GLY A 323 -30.14 -11.36 7.85
N ARG A 324 -30.00 -12.22 8.86
CA ARG A 324 -29.74 -11.79 10.23
C ARG A 324 -28.34 -11.19 10.31
N MET A 325 -28.11 -10.30 11.27
CA MET A 325 -26.75 -9.83 11.61
C MET A 325 -25.83 -11.02 11.86
N GLU A 326 -24.61 -10.94 11.35
CA GLU A 326 -23.59 -11.98 11.48
C GLU A 326 -22.42 -11.47 12.34
N LEU A 327 -21.83 -12.37 13.11
CA LEU A 327 -20.68 -12.08 13.96
C LEU A 327 -19.41 -12.47 13.21
N GLU A 328 -18.37 -11.64 13.29
CA GLU A 328 -17.00 -11.99 12.91
C GLU A 328 -16.16 -11.98 14.19
N THR A 329 -15.75 -13.17 14.64
CA THR A 329 -14.89 -13.36 15.82
C THR A 329 -13.42 -13.54 15.41
N TYR A 330 -12.48 -12.90 16.10
CA TYR A 330 -11.05 -13.01 15.79
C TYR A 330 -10.13 -12.78 17.00
N LYS A 331 -8.96 -13.43 16.97
CA LYS A 331 -7.87 -13.22 17.93
C LYS A 331 -7.16 -11.89 17.71
N TYR A 332 -6.91 -11.17 18.81
CA TYR A 332 -6.31 -9.84 18.74
C TYR A 332 -5.49 -9.52 19.99
N ASP A 333 -4.17 -9.51 19.88
CA ASP A 333 -3.31 -9.09 20.99
C ASP A 333 -3.50 -7.59 21.27
N MET A 334 -3.90 -7.24 22.49
CA MET A 334 -3.94 -5.85 22.96
C MET A 334 -2.72 -5.50 23.85
N PRO A 335 -2.32 -4.23 23.89
CA PRO A 335 -1.24 -3.76 24.75
C PRO A 335 -1.48 -4.03 26.23
N GLY A 336 -0.42 -4.45 26.94
CA GLY A 336 -0.47 -4.69 28.38
C GLY A 336 -1.23 -5.94 28.81
N GLU A 337 -1.76 -6.74 27.88
CA GLU A 337 -2.33 -8.04 28.22
C GLU A 337 -1.25 -9.00 28.71
N GLU A 338 -1.61 -9.80 29.70
CA GLU A 338 -0.79 -10.88 30.26
C GLU A 338 -0.67 -12.02 29.24
N ASN A 339 -1.79 -12.44 28.67
CA ASN A 339 -1.81 -13.46 27.63
C ASN A 339 -1.55 -12.82 26.27
N ALA A 340 -0.51 -13.30 25.61
CA ALA A 340 -0.08 -12.84 24.32
C ALA A 340 0.15 -14.04 23.39
N THR A 341 0.08 -13.81 22.08
CA THR A 341 0.45 -14.81 21.08
C THR A 341 1.87 -15.30 21.33
N GLN A 342 2.03 -16.60 21.58
CA GLN A 342 3.32 -17.26 21.75
C GLN A 342 3.81 -17.82 20.41
N ASN A 343 5.08 -17.60 20.08
CA ASN A 343 5.66 -18.05 18.82
C ASN A 343 6.67 -19.16 19.05
N GLU A 344 6.63 -20.19 18.22
CA GLU A 344 7.73 -21.17 18.09
C GLU A 344 8.16 -21.28 16.62
N ILE A 345 9.43 -21.60 16.37
CA ILE A 345 9.86 -21.99 15.03
C ILE A 345 9.95 -23.50 14.95
N VAL A 346 9.27 -24.07 13.96
CA VAL A 346 9.32 -25.50 13.66
C VAL A 346 10.04 -25.73 12.35
N ILE A 347 10.95 -26.71 12.33
CA ILE A 347 11.68 -27.16 11.14
C ILE A 347 11.22 -28.58 10.83
N TYR A 348 10.75 -28.80 9.62
CA TYR A 348 10.28 -30.10 9.16
C TYR A 348 11.24 -30.69 8.13
N ASP A 349 11.62 -31.96 8.29
CA ASP A 349 12.45 -32.71 7.34
C ASP A 349 11.59 -33.72 6.58
N LEU A 350 11.45 -33.51 5.27
CA LEU A 350 10.56 -34.31 4.42
C LEU A 350 11.02 -35.76 4.26
N GLY A 351 12.34 -35.99 4.27
CA GLY A 351 12.91 -37.32 4.06
C GLY A 351 12.68 -38.24 5.25
N SER A 352 12.88 -37.72 6.46
CA SER A 352 12.62 -38.46 7.70
C SER A 352 11.17 -38.36 8.18
N ARG A 353 10.40 -37.39 7.67
CA ARG A 353 9.05 -37.03 8.14
C ARG A 353 9.02 -36.74 9.65
N THR A 354 9.99 -35.95 10.08
CA THR A 354 10.11 -35.53 11.48
C THR A 354 10.18 -34.01 11.57
N GLN A 355 9.75 -33.51 12.73
CA GLN A 355 9.75 -32.10 13.07
C GLN A 355 10.65 -31.87 14.28
N VAL A 356 11.35 -30.73 14.26
CA VAL A 356 12.17 -30.24 15.36
C VAL A 356 11.75 -28.80 15.66
N THR A 357 11.49 -28.51 16.93
CA THR A 357 11.26 -27.13 17.39
C THR A 357 12.60 -26.49 17.72
N VAL A 358 12.79 -25.25 17.27
CA VAL A 358 13.96 -24.44 17.60
C VAL A 358 13.97 -24.14 19.09
N GLN A 359 15.09 -24.41 19.75
CA GLN A 359 15.27 -24.26 21.20
C GLN A 359 15.66 -22.82 21.55
N ASP A 360 14.76 -21.88 21.31
CA ASP A 360 14.97 -20.45 21.56
C ASP A 360 13.75 -19.86 22.28
N ASP A 361 13.85 -19.75 23.60
CA ASP A 361 12.86 -19.08 24.45
C ASP A 361 13.52 -18.32 25.63
N PRO A 362 14.48 -17.41 25.35
CA PRO A 362 15.17 -16.67 26.40
C PRO A 362 14.35 -15.49 26.97
N TRP A 363 13.30 -15.03 26.28
CA TRP A 363 12.57 -13.81 26.59
C TRP A 363 11.06 -14.05 26.55
N GLU A 364 10.37 -13.64 27.61
CA GLU A 364 8.91 -13.66 27.70
C GLU A 364 8.28 -12.92 26.50
N ASP A 365 7.26 -13.52 25.90
CA ASP A 365 6.48 -12.99 24.78
C ASP A 365 7.31 -12.54 23.57
N GLN A 366 8.44 -13.21 23.30
CA GLN A 366 9.26 -12.88 22.15
C GLN A 366 8.56 -13.14 20.81
N SER A 367 8.92 -12.32 19.83
CA SER A 367 8.51 -12.54 18.44
C SER A 367 9.68 -13.09 17.63
N MET A 368 9.36 -13.96 16.67
CA MET A 368 10.34 -14.63 15.84
C MET A 368 9.93 -14.60 14.37
N SER A 369 10.91 -14.55 13.47
CA SER A 369 10.69 -14.62 12.02
C SER A 369 11.83 -15.35 11.32
N VAL A 370 11.54 -16.29 10.43
CA VAL A 370 12.55 -16.97 9.61
C VAL A 370 13.19 -15.96 8.66
N ALA A 371 14.53 -15.91 8.61
CA ALA A 371 15.26 -15.04 7.70
C ALA A 371 15.30 -15.65 6.29
N THR A 372 14.83 -14.89 5.31
CA THR A 372 14.68 -15.33 3.92
C THR A 372 15.75 -14.73 3.01
N ASP A 373 16.13 -15.46 1.96
CA ASP A 373 16.92 -14.90 0.86
C ASP A 373 16.04 -14.11 -0.11
N GLU A 374 16.65 -13.20 -0.86
CA GLU A 374 15.98 -12.49 -1.95
C GLU A 374 15.89 -13.40 -3.18
N VAL A 375 14.69 -13.52 -3.74
CA VAL A 375 14.45 -14.20 -5.02
C VAL A 375 14.00 -13.14 -6.00
N PHE A 376 14.82 -12.88 -7.03
CA PHE A 376 14.42 -11.98 -8.11
C PHE A 376 13.19 -12.56 -8.81
N ARG A 377 12.17 -11.74 -9.02
CA ARG A 377 10.92 -12.16 -9.64
C ARG A 377 10.75 -11.44 -10.96
N TYR A 378 10.53 -12.24 -11.99
CA TYR A 378 10.13 -11.76 -13.29
C TYR A 378 8.61 -11.64 -13.31
N ASP A 379 8.11 -10.46 -13.65
CA ASP A 379 6.68 -10.27 -13.78
C ASP A 379 6.14 -11.07 -14.97
N GLY A 380 4.96 -11.65 -14.77
CA GLY A 380 4.38 -12.60 -15.72
C GLY A 380 4.99 -14.00 -15.70
N SER A 381 5.97 -14.27 -14.82
CA SER A 381 6.50 -15.62 -14.58
C SER A 381 5.40 -16.57 -14.11
N GLU A 382 5.34 -17.75 -14.72
CA GLU A 382 4.47 -18.85 -14.29
C GLU A 382 5.03 -19.60 -13.07
N GLU A 383 6.31 -19.40 -12.72
CA GLU A 383 6.88 -20.02 -11.52
C GLU A 383 6.11 -19.63 -10.24
N PRO A 384 5.81 -20.59 -9.35
CA PRO A 384 5.14 -20.31 -8.09
C PRO A 384 6.01 -19.41 -7.21
N ARG A 385 5.34 -18.58 -6.40
CA ARG A 385 6.01 -17.70 -5.44
C ARG A 385 6.57 -18.51 -4.28
N ARG A 386 7.90 -18.54 -4.17
CA ARG A 386 8.62 -19.26 -3.10
C ARG A 386 9.30 -18.27 -2.15
N SER A 387 9.34 -18.62 -0.87
CA SER A 387 10.24 -18.02 0.12
C SER A 387 11.29 -19.06 0.46
N VAL A 388 12.56 -18.70 0.41
CA VAL A 388 13.67 -19.63 0.64
C VAL A 388 14.55 -19.16 1.80
N TRP A 389 15.20 -20.10 2.48
CA TRP A 389 16.13 -19.81 3.56
C TRP A 389 17.27 -18.93 3.08
N LEU A 390 17.75 -18.07 3.98
CA LEU A 390 18.96 -17.27 3.77
C LEU A 390 20.22 -18.15 3.53
N SER A 391 20.22 -19.39 4.04
CA SER A 391 21.29 -20.36 3.83
C SER A 391 21.20 -21.04 2.46
N ASP A 392 22.36 -21.46 1.94
CA ASP A 392 22.38 -22.22 0.68
C ASP A 392 22.02 -23.70 0.88
N GLY A 393 22.30 -24.26 2.07
CA GLY A 393 21.97 -25.64 2.44
C GLY A 393 20.85 -25.72 3.48
N SER A 394 20.48 -26.97 3.84
CA SER A 394 19.40 -27.30 4.78
C SER A 394 19.85 -27.66 6.21
N ASP A 395 21.15 -27.55 6.52
CA ASP A 395 21.67 -27.87 7.86
C ASP A 395 21.55 -26.70 8.85
N ARG A 396 21.43 -25.47 8.35
CA ARG A 396 21.38 -24.25 9.17
C ARG A 396 20.24 -23.36 8.72
N MET A 397 19.41 -22.92 9.65
CA MET A 397 18.30 -22.00 9.39
C MET A 397 18.52 -20.70 10.16
N TYR A 398 18.52 -19.56 9.47
CA TYR A 398 18.65 -18.25 10.11
C TYR A 398 17.27 -17.68 10.45
N PHE A 399 17.15 -17.03 11.59
CA PHE A 399 15.93 -16.36 12.01
C PHE A 399 16.26 -15.12 12.83
N VAL A 400 15.30 -14.21 12.94
CA VAL A 400 15.39 -13.03 13.80
C VAL A 400 14.47 -13.25 14.99
N ARG A 401 14.97 -12.99 16.20
CA ARG A 401 14.17 -12.90 17.43
C ARG A 401 14.13 -11.46 17.93
N MET A 402 13.01 -11.06 18.53
CA MET A 402 12.83 -9.72 19.10
C MET A 402 12.11 -9.81 20.45
N SER A 403 12.60 -9.06 21.44
CA SER A 403 11.89 -8.89 22.71
C SER A 403 10.58 -8.13 22.51
N ARG A 404 9.59 -8.32 23.40
CA ARG A 404 8.28 -7.64 23.34
C ARG A 404 8.41 -6.11 23.28
N ASP A 405 9.35 -5.52 24.01
CA ASP A 405 9.66 -4.08 23.99
C ASP A 405 10.50 -3.62 22.78
N ARG A 406 11.02 -4.56 21.97
CA ARG A 406 11.92 -4.36 20.82
C ARG A 406 13.24 -3.64 21.13
N HIS A 407 13.66 -3.64 22.39
CA HIS A 407 14.98 -3.15 22.81
C HIS A 407 16.09 -4.13 22.45
N ARG A 408 15.74 -5.41 22.23
CA ARG A 408 16.66 -6.48 21.86
C ARG A 408 16.20 -7.13 20.56
N ILE A 409 17.07 -7.16 19.56
CA ILE A 409 16.83 -7.83 18.26
C ILE A 409 18.08 -8.61 17.90
N ASP A 410 17.95 -9.92 17.71
CA ASP A 410 19.09 -10.78 17.39
C ASP A 410 18.85 -11.53 16.09
N LEU A 411 19.87 -11.55 15.22
CA LEU A 411 19.97 -12.53 14.15
C LEU A 411 20.57 -13.80 14.72
N MET A 412 19.82 -14.88 14.62
CA MET A 412 20.13 -16.20 15.15
C MET A 412 20.38 -17.18 14.02
N VAL A 413 21.07 -18.28 14.33
CA VAL A 413 21.16 -19.45 13.46
C VAL A 413 20.87 -20.70 14.28
N ALA A 414 19.95 -21.53 13.77
CA ALA A 414 19.60 -22.83 14.33
C ALA A 414 20.28 -23.96 13.54
N ASP A 415 20.75 -24.99 14.24
CA ASP A 415 21.01 -26.30 13.65
C ASP A 415 19.67 -26.98 13.33
N ALA A 416 19.45 -27.26 12.05
CA ALA A 416 18.15 -27.71 11.57
C ALA A 416 17.84 -29.19 11.91
N ALA A 417 18.79 -29.95 12.47
CA ALA A 417 18.56 -31.32 12.92
C ALA A 417 18.27 -31.41 14.43
N THR A 418 18.79 -30.49 15.23
CA THR A 418 18.72 -30.52 16.70
C THR A 418 17.86 -29.41 17.30
N GLY A 419 17.69 -28.30 16.58
CA GLY A 419 17.02 -27.11 17.07
C GLY A 419 17.91 -26.22 17.94
N GLU A 420 19.18 -26.60 18.19
CA GLU A 420 20.13 -25.79 18.95
C GLU A 420 20.43 -24.47 18.24
N VAL A 421 20.50 -23.37 19.00
CA VAL A 421 20.68 -22.02 18.44
C VAL A 421 21.94 -21.34 18.94
N ARG A 422 22.44 -20.40 18.13
CA ARG A 422 23.41 -19.39 18.58
C ARG A 422 23.10 -18.04 17.94
N ALA A 423 23.47 -16.97 18.65
CA ALA A 423 23.45 -15.63 18.09
C ALA A 423 24.55 -15.45 17.02
N VAL A 424 24.23 -14.64 16.02
CA VAL A 424 25.13 -14.20 14.95
C VAL A 424 25.33 -12.69 15.03
N VAL A 425 24.25 -11.94 15.22
CA VAL A 425 24.28 -10.49 15.47
C VAL A 425 23.35 -10.19 16.63
N GLU A 426 23.80 -9.36 17.56
CA GLU A 426 22.96 -8.84 18.65
C GLU A 426 22.81 -7.33 18.52
N GLU A 427 21.58 -6.82 18.61
CA GLU A 427 21.25 -5.40 18.60
C GLU A 427 20.57 -4.97 19.89
N ARG A 428 21.01 -3.84 20.44
CA ARG A 428 20.55 -3.32 21.72
C ARG A 428 20.27 -1.82 21.61
N MET A 429 19.10 -1.40 22.08
CA MET A 429 18.74 0.01 22.18
C MET A 429 17.77 0.24 23.33
N ASN A 430 17.77 1.44 23.91
CA ASN A 430 16.85 1.81 25.00
C ASN A 430 15.44 2.20 24.53
N THR A 431 15.19 2.07 23.22
CA THR A 431 13.93 2.34 22.54
C THR A 431 13.70 1.24 21.52
N TYR A 432 12.50 1.15 20.95
CA TYR A 432 12.23 0.20 19.87
C TYR A 432 13.19 0.39 18.68
N GLN A 433 13.43 -0.68 17.93
CA GLN A 433 14.31 -0.72 16.76
C GLN A 433 13.54 -1.16 15.51
N GLU A 434 13.92 -0.61 14.35
CA GLU A 434 13.47 -1.09 13.04
C GLU A 434 14.33 -2.25 12.56
N THR A 435 13.83 -3.03 11.59
CA THR A 435 14.58 -4.12 10.96
C THR A 435 14.43 -4.14 9.44
N ARG A 436 15.44 -4.66 8.76
CA ARG A 436 15.37 -5.03 7.33
C ARG A 436 15.85 -6.48 7.17
N PRO A 437 15.40 -7.21 6.14
CA PRO A 437 15.91 -8.55 5.88
C PRO A 437 17.45 -8.56 5.73
N PRO A 438 18.15 -9.48 6.38
CA PRO A 438 19.60 -9.65 6.17
C PRO A 438 19.87 -10.12 4.75
N ARG A 439 21.07 -9.81 4.24
CA ARG A 439 21.55 -10.34 2.94
C ARG A 439 22.81 -11.15 3.14
N ARG A 440 22.85 -12.36 2.59
CA ARG A 440 24.00 -13.25 2.70
C ARG A 440 24.80 -13.26 1.40
N LEU A 441 26.11 -13.10 1.50
CA LEU A 441 27.04 -13.16 0.37
C LEU A 441 27.45 -14.62 0.09
N PRO A 442 27.94 -14.94 -1.12
CA PRO A 442 28.36 -16.31 -1.47
C PRO A 442 29.45 -16.89 -0.56
N ASN A 443 30.29 -16.05 0.05
CA ASN A 443 31.32 -16.47 1.01
C ASN A 443 30.77 -16.75 2.42
N GLY A 444 29.46 -16.56 2.64
CA GLY A 444 28.77 -16.74 3.91
C GLY A 444 28.69 -15.52 4.81
N ASP A 445 29.30 -14.40 4.42
CA ASP A 445 29.19 -13.13 5.16
C ASP A 445 27.77 -12.57 5.08
N ILE A 446 27.39 -11.77 6.07
CA ILE A 446 26.05 -11.22 6.22
C ILE A 446 26.12 -9.69 6.22
N VAL A 447 25.41 -9.07 5.28
CA VAL A 447 25.12 -7.64 5.30
C VAL A 447 23.89 -7.43 6.18
N TRP A 448 24.10 -6.71 7.27
CA TRP A 448 23.12 -6.43 8.31
C TRP A 448 22.80 -4.94 8.35
N TRP A 449 21.51 -4.61 8.48
CA TRP A 449 21.02 -3.24 8.60
C TRP A 449 20.79 -2.91 10.07
N SER A 450 21.25 -1.74 10.52
CA SER A 450 21.19 -1.37 11.94
C SER A 450 21.12 0.13 12.17
N GLU A 451 20.32 0.56 13.15
CA GLU A 451 20.22 1.95 13.63
C GLU A 451 21.18 2.26 14.79
N ARG A 452 22.08 1.34 15.14
CA ARG A 452 22.83 1.33 16.42
C ARG A 452 23.62 2.59 16.77
N ASP A 453 24.01 3.39 15.77
CA ASP A 453 24.79 4.62 16.00
C ASP A 453 23.94 5.90 15.90
N GLY A 454 22.61 5.75 15.86
CA GLY A 454 21.66 6.85 15.75
C GLY A 454 21.18 7.10 14.32
N TYR A 455 21.74 6.39 13.32
CA TYR A 455 21.28 6.40 11.94
C TYR A 455 21.27 4.97 11.38
N ALA A 456 20.42 4.72 10.40
CA ALA A 456 20.37 3.43 9.74
C ALA A 456 21.57 3.23 8.80
N HIS A 457 22.34 2.17 9.03
CA HIS A 457 23.54 1.85 8.25
C HIS A 457 23.72 0.35 7.99
N LEU A 458 24.60 0.04 7.05
CA LEU A 458 24.93 -1.33 6.65
C LEU A 458 26.24 -1.77 7.32
N TYR A 459 26.24 -2.98 7.88
CA TYR A 459 27.34 -3.61 8.57
C TYR A 459 27.59 -4.99 7.97
N LEU A 460 28.86 -5.35 7.76
CA LEU A 460 29.26 -6.66 7.26
C LEU A 460 29.75 -7.54 8.40
N TYR A 461 29.08 -8.65 8.63
CA TYR A 461 29.43 -9.68 9.60
C TYR A 461 29.98 -10.92 8.92
N GLY A 462 30.90 -11.62 9.57
CA GLY A 462 31.27 -12.97 9.20
C GLY A 462 30.16 -13.97 9.53
N ALA A 463 30.19 -15.14 8.87
CA ALA A 463 29.28 -16.25 9.20
C ALA A 463 29.40 -16.73 10.68
N ASP A 464 30.52 -16.43 11.32
CA ASP A 464 30.79 -16.69 12.74
C ASP A 464 30.18 -15.65 13.69
N GLY A 465 29.66 -14.53 13.17
CA GLY A 465 29.12 -13.41 13.94
C GLY A 465 30.13 -12.31 14.25
N GLY A 466 31.38 -12.43 13.78
CA GLY A 466 32.37 -11.36 13.93
C GLY A 466 32.04 -10.15 13.05
N LEU A 467 31.89 -8.96 13.63
CA LEU A 467 31.78 -7.72 12.85
C LEU A 467 33.07 -7.51 12.04
N LYS A 468 32.99 -7.61 10.72
CA LYS A 468 34.12 -7.39 9.83
C LYS A 468 34.29 -5.91 9.49
N ARG A 469 33.19 -5.21 9.23
CA ARG A 469 33.25 -3.82 8.76
C ARG A 469 31.91 -3.10 8.89
N ARG A 470 31.98 -1.78 9.03
CA ARG A 470 30.88 -0.86 8.75
C ARG A 470 30.95 -0.44 7.27
N LEU A 471 29.91 -0.73 6.48
CA LEU A 471 29.90 -0.42 5.05
C LEU A 471 29.47 1.02 4.75
N THR A 472 28.61 1.60 5.60
CA THR A 472 28.14 2.98 5.45
C THR A 472 28.16 3.71 6.79
N GLU A 473 28.42 5.01 6.77
CA GLU A 473 28.45 5.86 7.97
C GLU A 473 28.18 7.34 7.65
N GLY A 474 27.60 8.06 8.60
CA GLY A 474 27.36 9.50 8.50
C GLY A 474 25.96 9.91 8.98
N PRO A 475 25.63 11.21 8.93
CA PRO A 475 24.35 11.70 9.43
C PRO A 475 23.19 11.52 8.42
N TYR A 476 23.02 10.31 7.89
CA TYR A 476 21.99 9.96 6.89
C TYR A 476 21.48 8.53 7.08
N SER A 477 20.27 8.22 6.59
CA SER A 477 19.59 6.96 6.89
C SER A 477 19.49 6.06 5.66
N VAL A 478 20.11 4.87 5.70
CA VAL A 478 19.92 3.81 4.70
C VAL A 478 18.53 3.22 4.84
N GLN A 479 17.77 3.14 3.75
CA GLN A 479 16.40 2.60 3.74
C GLN A 479 16.36 1.08 3.49
N GLY A 480 17.27 0.57 2.66
CA GLY A 480 17.33 -0.84 2.30
C GLY A 480 18.34 -1.12 1.19
N ILE A 481 18.62 -2.41 0.97
CA ILE A 481 19.50 -2.89 -0.11
C ILE A 481 18.65 -3.03 -1.38
N ALA A 482 19.09 -2.43 -2.48
CA ALA A 482 18.45 -2.53 -3.80
C ALA A 482 19.01 -3.68 -4.65
N GLY A 483 20.25 -4.10 -4.38
CA GLY A 483 20.88 -5.21 -5.10
C GLY A 483 22.31 -5.45 -4.62
N ILE A 484 22.86 -6.62 -4.94
CA ILE A 484 24.24 -6.98 -4.64
C ILE A 484 24.87 -7.61 -5.89
N ASP A 485 25.97 -7.02 -6.36
CA ASP A 485 26.84 -7.65 -7.33
C ASP A 485 27.98 -8.33 -6.56
N ALA A 486 27.78 -9.61 -6.24
CA ALA A 486 28.76 -10.38 -5.48
C ALA A 486 30.05 -10.63 -6.28
N THR A 487 29.99 -10.60 -7.62
CA THR A 487 31.16 -10.79 -8.48
C THR A 487 32.06 -9.57 -8.45
N ALA A 488 31.47 -8.37 -8.52
CA ALA A 488 32.20 -7.11 -8.39
C ALA A 488 32.47 -6.70 -6.92
N GLY A 489 31.83 -7.36 -5.96
CA GLY A 489 31.91 -7.02 -4.54
C GLY A 489 31.25 -5.68 -4.23
N LEU A 490 30.10 -5.39 -4.83
CA LEU A 490 29.36 -4.13 -4.67
C LEU A 490 27.99 -4.37 -4.03
N VAL A 491 27.61 -3.47 -3.13
CA VAL A 491 26.28 -3.39 -2.53
C VAL A 491 25.63 -2.10 -3.01
N TYR A 492 24.44 -2.22 -3.61
CA TYR A 492 23.59 -1.11 -4.02
C TYR A 492 22.49 -0.91 -2.98
N PHE A 493 22.26 0.32 -2.56
CA PHE A 493 21.31 0.62 -1.49
C PHE A 493 20.67 1.99 -1.65
N VAL A 494 19.44 2.11 -1.15
CA VAL A 494 18.70 3.37 -1.09
C VAL A 494 19.00 4.05 0.23
N ALA A 495 19.24 5.36 0.23
CA ALA A 495 19.39 6.17 1.45
C ALA A 495 18.81 7.57 1.27
N ALA A 496 18.50 8.22 2.39
CA ALA A 496 17.91 9.56 2.45
C ALA A 496 18.70 10.48 3.40
N GLY A 497 18.72 11.78 3.09
CA GLY A 497 19.31 12.82 3.95
C GLY A 497 20.83 12.96 3.90
N ARG A 498 21.49 12.39 2.89
CA ARG A 498 22.96 12.50 2.71
C ARG A 498 23.37 13.75 1.94
N GLU A 499 22.68 14.08 0.87
CA GLU A 499 23.03 15.24 0.05
C GLU A 499 22.47 16.53 0.68
N ALA A 500 23.14 17.64 0.39
CA ALA A 500 22.86 18.92 1.04
C ALA A 500 21.98 19.81 0.16
N GLY A 501 21.10 20.60 0.80
CA GLY A 501 20.27 21.59 0.13
C GLY A 501 18.95 21.05 -0.45
N GLU A 502 18.55 19.85 -0.04
CA GLU A 502 17.32 19.17 -0.47
C GLU A 502 16.46 18.75 0.73
N ASP A 503 15.25 18.24 0.46
CA ASP A 503 14.40 17.62 1.48
C ASP A 503 15.06 16.29 1.95
N PRO A 504 15.32 16.10 3.26
CA PRO A 504 16.05 14.93 3.78
C PRO A 504 15.30 13.61 3.62
N TYR A 505 14.05 13.64 3.15
CA TYR A 505 13.27 12.46 2.81
C TYR A 505 13.45 12.00 1.38
N TYR A 506 14.09 12.79 0.51
CA TYR A 506 14.40 12.39 -0.84
C TYR A 506 15.34 11.19 -0.83
N GLN A 507 14.88 10.12 -1.49
CA GLN A 507 15.61 8.87 -1.59
C GLN A 507 16.53 8.91 -2.79
N HIS A 508 17.77 8.45 -2.61
CA HIS A 508 18.74 8.27 -3.68
C HIS A 508 19.32 6.86 -3.66
N LEU A 509 19.72 6.37 -4.83
CA LEU A 509 20.48 5.15 -4.95
C LEU A 509 21.98 5.45 -4.82
N TYR A 510 22.63 4.62 -4.00
CA TYR A 510 24.07 4.61 -3.81
C TYR A 510 24.63 3.21 -4.07
N ARG A 511 25.95 3.14 -4.20
CA ARG A 511 26.70 1.89 -4.07
C ARG A 511 27.91 2.05 -3.17
N VAL A 512 28.36 0.95 -2.60
CA VAL A 512 29.62 0.85 -1.86
C VAL A 512 30.24 -0.53 -2.07
N GLY A 513 31.57 -0.63 -2.01
CA GLY A 513 32.24 -1.93 -1.98
C GLY A 513 31.94 -2.71 -0.70
N THR A 514 31.98 -4.05 -0.76
CA THR A 514 31.95 -4.91 0.43
C THR A 514 33.15 -4.71 1.35
N ASN A 515 34.20 -4.05 0.85
CA ASN A 515 35.30 -3.51 1.63
C ASN A 515 35.00 -2.12 2.24
N GLY A 516 33.77 -1.62 2.18
CA GLY A 516 33.38 -0.30 2.72
C GLY A 516 33.98 0.90 1.99
N ALA A 517 34.67 0.71 0.86
CA ALA A 517 35.26 1.81 0.08
C ALA A 517 34.40 2.14 -1.16
N GLY A 518 34.60 3.34 -1.71
CA GLY A 518 34.00 3.73 -2.99
C GLY A 518 32.51 4.08 -2.91
N LEU A 519 32.04 4.62 -1.79
CA LEU A 519 30.68 5.14 -1.66
C LEU A 519 30.39 6.15 -2.79
N THR A 520 29.43 5.84 -3.66
CA THR A 520 29.10 6.64 -4.85
C THR A 520 27.59 6.87 -4.96
N LEU A 521 27.18 8.12 -5.17
CA LEU A 521 25.81 8.50 -5.53
C LEU A 521 25.54 8.14 -7.00
N LEU A 522 24.43 7.45 -7.28
CA LEU A 522 24.08 6.96 -8.62
C LEU A 522 22.92 7.73 -9.27
N THR A 523 22.09 8.39 -8.48
CA THR A 523 20.91 9.16 -8.91
C THR A 523 21.02 10.60 -8.39
N PRO A 524 21.80 11.48 -9.07
CA PRO A 524 22.00 12.85 -8.62
C PRO A 524 20.81 13.76 -8.98
N GLY A 525 20.64 14.84 -8.22
CA GLY A 525 19.65 15.89 -8.47
C GLY A 525 18.70 16.07 -7.28
N ASP A 526 18.12 17.26 -7.13
CA ASP A 526 17.18 17.58 -6.04
C ASP A 526 15.78 17.04 -6.36
N PHE A 527 15.62 15.72 -6.22
CA PHE A 527 14.38 14.96 -6.47
C PHE A 527 14.28 13.77 -5.53
N ASP A 528 13.06 13.26 -5.34
CA ASP A 528 12.88 11.91 -4.81
C ASP A 528 13.05 10.90 -5.95
N HIS A 529 13.86 9.86 -5.75
CA HIS A 529 14.19 8.86 -6.78
C HIS A 529 13.65 7.48 -6.41
N ARG A 530 12.86 6.89 -7.32
CA ARG A 530 12.40 5.50 -7.28
C ARG A 530 13.21 4.68 -8.25
N VAL A 531 13.74 3.54 -7.79
CA VAL A 531 14.64 2.71 -8.60
C VAL A 531 14.15 1.26 -8.70
N ALA A 532 14.16 0.73 -9.91
CA ALA A 532 13.96 -0.68 -10.21
C ALA A 532 15.22 -1.26 -10.86
N MET A 533 15.92 -2.12 -10.12
CA MET A 533 17.22 -2.71 -10.50
C MET A 533 17.04 -4.03 -11.26
N SER A 534 17.90 -4.31 -12.24
CA SER A 534 17.94 -5.63 -12.90
C SER A 534 18.49 -6.71 -11.97
N GLU A 535 18.19 -7.99 -12.26
CA GLU A 535 18.69 -9.13 -11.48
C GLU A 535 20.23 -9.12 -11.34
N SER A 536 20.92 -8.73 -12.40
CA SER A 536 22.39 -8.66 -12.44
C SER A 536 22.96 -7.42 -11.75
N ALA A 537 22.12 -6.47 -11.32
CA ALA A 537 22.48 -5.14 -10.84
C ALA A 537 23.32 -4.30 -11.84
N ARG A 538 23.34 -4.68 -13.12
CA ARG A 538 24.11 -3.96 -14.16
C ARG A 538 23.37 -2.74 -14.69
N PHE A 539 22.05 -2.73 -14.60
CA PHE A 539 21.19 -1.65 -15.05
C PHE A 539 20.08 -1.38 -14.06
N PHE A 540 19.54 -0.17 -14.09
CA PHE A 540 18.34 0.17 -13.34
C PHE A 540 17.56 1.27 -14.05
N VAL A 541 16.24 1.21 -13.90
CA VAL A 541 15.35 2.30 -14.25
C VAL A 541 15.20 3.20 -13.03
N GLU A 542 15.38 4.49 -13.25
CA GLU A 542 15.16 5.54 -12.27
C GLU A 542 13.93 6.34 -12.71
N SER A 543 12.95 6.48 -11.84
CA SER A 543 11.88 7.48 -11.97
C SER A 543 12.07 8.52 -10.87
N PHE A 544 12.13 9.80 -11.23
CA PHE A 544 12.42 10.87 -10.29
C PHE A 544 11.44 12.02 -10.43
N SER A 545 11.05 12.60 -9.29
CA SER A 545 10.22 13.80 -9.23
C SER A 545 10.26 14.39 -7.82
N ARG A 546 9.82 15.64 -7.72
CA ARG A 546 9.26 16.23 -6.51
C ARG A 546 7.75 16.35 -6.67
N VAL A 547 7.07 16.56 -5.55
CA VAL A 547 5.62 16.83 -5.52
C VAL A 547 5.17 17.97 -6.45
N ASN A 548 6.07 18.91 -6.79
CA ASN A 548 5.81 20.09 -7.63
C ASN A 548 6.53 20.06 -8.99
N THR A 549 6.91 18.89 -9.49
CA THR A 549 7.55 18.72 -10.79
C THR A 549 6.87 17.62 -11.60
N VAL A 550 7.02 17.65 -12.92
CA VAL A 550 6.52 16.59 -13.80
C VAL A 550 7.46 15.37 -13.66
N PRO A 551 6.96 14.18 -13.31
CA PRO A 551 7.78 12.98 -13.23
C PRO A 551 8.45 12.61 -14.54
N ALA A 552 9.70 12.16 -14.44
CA ALA A 552 10.47 11.65 -15.57
C ALA A 552 11.19 10.35 -15.20
N SER A 553 11.48 9.54 -16.20
CA SER A 553 12.18 8.27 -16.05
C SER A 553 13.36 8.17 -17.01
N VAL A 554 14.46 7.62 -16.52
CA VAL A 554 15.68 7.36 -17.30
C VAL A 554 16.20 5.96 -17.03
N LEU A 555 16.99 5.43 -17.97
CA LEU A 555 17.74 4.20 -17.79
C LEU A 555 19.20 4.53 -17.47
N ARG A 556 19.75 3.90 -16.45
CA ARG A 556 21.17 4.00 -16.06
C ARG A 556 21.85 2.64 -16.00
N ASP A 557 23.17 2.65 -16.13
CA ASP A 557 24.01 1.51 -15.75
C ASP A 557 24.35 1.52 -14.25
N GLY A 558 24.88 0.41 -13.73
CA GLY A 558 25.30 0.26 -12.33
C GLY A 558 26.48 1.15 -11.91
N GLN A 559 27.01 1.97 -12.82
CA GLN A 559 27.98 3.02 -12.49
C GLN A 559 27.32 4.40 -12.33
N GLY A 560 26.00 4.50 -12.54
CA GLY A 560 25.21 5.74 -12.44
C GLY A 560 25.19 6.55 -13.74
N ARG A 561 25.80 6.05 -14.82
CA ARG A 561 25.78 6.74 -16.11
C ARG A 561 24.42 6.57 -16.76
N GLN A 562 23.80 7.68 -17.12
CA GLN A 562 22.57 7.70 -17.91
C GLN A 562 22.85 7.14 -19.30
N ILE A 563 22.08 6.11 -19.67
CA ILE A 563 22.13 5.45 -20.98
C ILE A 563 21.17 6.16 -21.93
N MET A 564 19.94 6.41 -21.49
CA MET A 564 18.93 7.12 -22.26
C MET A 564 17.82 7.69 -21.38
N GLU A 565 17.07 8.63 -21.93
CA GLU A 565 15.75 9.02 -21.42
C GLU A 565 14.70 7.97 -21.80
N LEU A 566 13.76 7.71 -20.90
CA LEU A 566 12.60 6.86 -21.16
C LEU A 566 11.39 7.78 -21.34
N GLU A 567 10.68 8.11 -20.27
CA GLU A 567 9.40 8.81 -20.36
C GLU A 567 9.33 10.06 -19.49
N THR A 568 8.40 10.95 -19.83
CA THR A 568 7.98 12.08 -19.00
C THR A 568 6.47 12.05 -18.91
N ALA A 569 5.92 12.22 -17.70
CA ALA A 569 4.49 12.15 -17.46
C ALA A 569 3.73 13.20 -18.29
N ASP A 570 2.60 12.79 -18.88
CA ASP A 570 1.77 13.67 -19.67
C ASP A 570 0.76 14.41 -18.80
N PHE A 571 1.04 15.68 -18.48
CA PHE A 571 0.14 16.56 -17.73
C PHE A 571 -0.64 17.52 -18.63
N SER A 572 -0.64 17.32 -19.95
CA SER A 572 -1.27 18.26 -20.90
C SER A 572 -2.74 18.51 -20.60
N GLN A 573 -3.54 17.45 -20.40
CA GLN A 573 -4.97 17.57 -20.06
C GLN A 573 -5.18 18.15 -18.67
N LEU A 574 -4.37 17.73 -17.69
CA LEU A 574 -4.44 18.22 -16.31
C LEU A 574 -4.18 19.74 -16.25
N LEU A 575 -3.13 20.21 -16.92
CA LEU A 575 -2.77 21.63 -16.99
C LEU A 575 -3.77 22.43 -17.85
N ALA A 576 -4.25 21.88 -18.96
CA ALA A 576 -5.28 22.53 -19.79
C ALA A 576 -6.60 22.68 -19.04
N ALA A 577 -6.93 21.75 -18.13
CA ALA A 577 -8.06 21.88 -17.23
C ALA A 577 -7.85 22.95 -16.14
N GLY A 578 -6.64 23.50 -15.98
CA GLY A 578 -6.34 24.58 -15.05
C GLY A 578 -5.76 24.10 -13.71
N TRP A 579 -5.31 22.85 -13.63
CA TRP A 579 -4.63 22.33 -12.45
C TRP A 579 -3.32 23.09 -12.21
N ARG A 580 -2.94 23.24 -10.93
CA ARG A 580 -1.68 23.88 -10.54
C ARG A 580 -0.89 22.97 -9.60
N MET A 581 0.43 22.97 -9.79
CA MET A 581 1.36 22.29 -8.90
C MET A 581 1.21 22.82 -7.46
N PRO A 582 1.31 21.95 -6.45
CA PRO A 582 1.34 22.39 -5.07
C PRO A 582 2.70 23.01 -4.71
N GLU A 583 2.76 23.68 -3.57
CA GLU A 583 3.95 24.42 -3.12
C GLU A 583 4.60 23.73 -1.91
N PRO A 584 5.80 23.14 -2.06
CA PRO A 584 6.57 22.65 -0.93
C PRO A 584 7.00 23.80 -0.03
N PHE A 585 7.04 23.57 1.28
CA PHE A 585 7.53 24.53 2.25
C PHE A 585 8.30 23.86 3.38
N THR A 586 9.09 24.68 4.09
CA THR A 586 9.82 24.25 5.30
C THR A 586 9.53 25.21 6.45
N VAL A 587 9.23 24.67 7.63
CA VAL A 587 9.01 25.41 8.89
C VAL A 587 9.86 24.81 10.00
N LYS A 588 10.06 25.53 11.09
CA LYS A 588 10.67 24.94 12.29
C LYS A 588 9.62 24.18 13.09
N ALA A 589 10.03 23.05 13.66
CA ALA A 589 9.26 22.39 14.70
C ALA A 589 9.12 23.31 15.93
N ALA A 590 8.30 22.91 16.91
CA ALA A 590 8.07 23.71 18.11
C ALA A 590 9.34 23.92 18.99
N ASP A 591 10.43 23.18 18.74
CA ASP A 591 11.73 23.44 19.37
C ASP A 591 12.50 24.64 18.77
N GLY A 592 12.04 25.20 17.64
CA GLY A 592 12.70 26.30 16.94
C GLY A 592 13.98 25.90 16.20
N VAL A 593 14.34 24.62 16.17
CA VAL A 593 15.61 24.12 15.62
C VAL A 593 15.37 23.16 14.46
N THR A 594 14.51 22.16 14.65
CA THR A 594 14.30 21.07 13.71
C THR A 594 13.49 21.54 12.50
N ASP A 595 13.95 21.27 11.28
CA ASP A 595 13.17 21.52 10.07
C ASP A 595 12.08 20.46 9.88
N LEU A 596 10.87 20.94 9.56
CA LEU A 596 9.71 20.16 9.15
C LEU A 596 9.33 20.56 7.73
N TYR A 597 8.99 19.55 6.92
CA TYR A 597 8.73 19.71 5.50
C TYR A 597 7.25 19.44 5.23
N GLY A 598 6.63 20.27 4.41
CA GLY A 598 5.21 20.18 4.09
C GLY A 598 4.90 20.60 2.67
N VAL A 599 3.63 20.45 2.28
CA VAL A 599 3.11 20.80 0.97
C VAL A 599 1.81 21.58 1.13
N MET A 600 1.73 22.73 0.47
CA MET A 600 0.57 23.63 0.47
C MET A 600 -0.22 23.52 -0.84
N TYR A 601 -1.55 23.41 -0.70
CA TYR A 601 -2.52 23.37 -1.78
C TYR A 601 -3.42 24.60 -1.67
N LYS A 602 -3.55 25.33 -2.78
CA LYS A 602 -4.34 26.57 -2.86
C LYS A 602 -5.54 26.37 -3.78
N PRO A 603 -6.61 27.16 -3.62
CA PRO A 603 -7.64 27.27 -4.64
C PRO A 603 -7.01 27.64 -5.99
N PHE A 604 -7.46 27.07 -7.11
CA PHE A 604 -6.89 27.43 -8.42
C PHE A 604 -7.33 28.82 -8.91
N ASP A 605 -8.32 29.41 -8.27
CA ASP A 605 -8.74 30.81 -8.40
C ASP A 605 -8.16 31.70 -7.27
N PHE A 606 -7.09 31.23 -6.60
CA PHE A 606 -6.44 31.94 -5.49
C PHE A 606 -6.10 33.40 -5.82
N ASP A 607 -6.45 34.27 -4.88
CA ASP A 607 -6.17 35.70 -4.88
C ASP A 607 -5.36 36.04 -3.62
N SER A 608 -4.10 36.43 -3.79
CA SER A 608 -3.20 36.75 -2.69
C SER A 608 -3.62 37.97 -1.86
N THR A 609 -4.60 38.75 -2.32
CA THR A 609 -5.15 39.90 -1.58
C THR A 609 -6.29 39.49 -0.65
N ARG A 610 -6.72 38.22 -0.70
CA ARG A 610 -7.75 37.66 0.15
C ARG A 610 -7.17 36.80 1.27
N VAL A 611 -7.96 36.62 2.32
CA VAL A 611 -7.60 35.87 3.53
C VAL A 611 -8.47 34.61 3.63
N TYR A 612 -7.82 33.45 3.67
CA TYR A 612 -8.40 32.12 3.57
C TYR A 612 -8.24 31.34 4.89
N PRO A 613 -9.19 30.46 5.26
CA PRO A 613 -8.96 29.54 6.36
C PRO A 613 -7.90 28.49 6.01
N LEU A 614 -7.26 27.93 7.04
CA LEU A 614 -6.25 26.88 6.92
C LEU A 614 -6.83 25.52 7.35
N VAL A 615 -6.54 24.46 6.61
CA VAL A 615 -6.86 23.08 7.00
C VAL A 615 -5.61 22.20 6.94
N GLU A 616 -5.31 21.49 8.01
CA GLU A 616 -4.17 20.58 8.08
C GLU A 616 -4.59 19.11 7.91
N TYR A 617 -3.92 18.39 7.02
CA TYR A 617 -3.94 16.93 6.99
C TYR A 617 -2.78 16.34 7.80
N VAL A 618 -3.10 15.43 8.72
CA VAL A 618 -2.12 14.89 9.67
C VAL A 618 -2.16 13.37 9.79
N TYR A 619 -1.00 12.80 10.10
CA TYR A 619 -0.85 11.41 10.51
C TYR A 619 0.29 11.28 11.54
N PRO A 620 0.08 10.61 12.69
CA PRO A 620 1.06 10.47 13.77
C PRO A 620 1.78 9.11 13.78
N GLY A 621 1.65 8.26 12.77
CA GLY A 621 2.33 6.96 12.80
C GLY A 621 3.85 7.15 12.59
N PRO A 622 4.71 6.72 13.53
CA PRO A 622 6.17 6.92 13.39
C PRO A 622 6.81 6.22 12.19
N GLN A 623 6.06 5.32 11.55
CA GLN A 623 6.42 4.59 10.34
C GLN A 623 6.36 5.41 9.04
N THR A 624 5.64 6.54 9.00
CA THR A 624 5.43 7.33 7.76
C THR A 624 5.02 8.77 8.04
N GLU A 625 5.48 9.72 7.21
CA GLU A 625 4.90 11.08 7.20
C GLU A 625 3.67 11.16 6.30
N SER A 626 2.77 12.10 6.57
CA SER A 626 1.60 12.43 5.74
C SER A 626 1.94 13.29 4.50
N VAL A 627 3.22 13.47 4.19
CA VAL A 627 3.71 14.45 3.21
C VAL A 627 4.32 13.74 2.00
N SER A 628 3.68 13.89 0.85
CA SER A 628 4.18 13.36 -0.42
C SER A 628 5.51 14.00 -0.82
N LYS A 629 6.52 13.17 -1.13
CA LYS A 629 7.86 13.60 -1.60
C LYS A 629 7.99 13.50 -3.11
N PHE A 630 7.59 12.36 -3.65
CA PHE A 630 7.36 12.15 -5.08
C PHE A 630 6.02 12.80 -5.52
N PHE A 631 5.87 13.08 -6.83
CA PHE A 631 4.61 13.52 -7.39
C PHE A 631 3.45 12.57 -7.03
N ASN A 632 2.40 13.17 -6.50
CA ASN A 632 1.11 12.55 -6.26
C ASN A 632 0.06 13.63 -6.50
N THR A 633 -1.10 13.25 -7.05
CA THR A 633 -2.22 14.17 -7.27
C THR A 633 -2.71 14.79 -5.96
N ASN A 634 -2.53 14.11 -4.82
CA ASN A 634 -3.04 14.49 -3.50
C ASN A 634 -4.50 14.96 -3.63
N ARG A 635 -5.27 14.15 -4.34
CA ARG A 635 -6.59 14.51 -4.91
C ARG A 635 -7.60 14.99 -3.86
N TYR A 636 -7.45 14.53 -2.61
CA TYR A 636 -8.29 14.94 -1.50
C TYR A 636 -7.95 16.35 -1.02
N GLU A 637 -6.67 16.67 -0.89
CA GLU A 637 -6.16 17.97 -0.45
C GLU A 637 -6.40 19.03 -1.54
N VAL A 638 -6.13 18.68 -2.81
CA VAL A 638 -6.45 19.53 -3.96
C VAL A 638 -7.94 19.83 -4.04
N GLY A 639 -8.79 18.79 -3.96
CA GLY A 639 -10.24 18.95 -4.01
C GLY A 639 -10.80 19.76 -2.85
N LEU A 640 -10.28 19.56 -1.63
CA LEU A 640 -10.70 20.32 -0.46
C LEU A 640 -10.31 21.80 -0.56
N ALA A 641 -9.12 22.11 -1.07
CA ALA A 641 -8.69 23.49 -1.26
C ALA A 641 -9.61 24.28 -2.19
N GLN A 642 -10.24 23.59 -3.17
CA GLN A 642 -11.12 24.23 -4.15
C GLN A 642 -12.44 24.77 -3.58
N PHE A 643 -12.81 24.45 -2.33
CA PHE A 643 -13.94 25.10 -1.68
C PHE A 643 -13.63 26.54 -1.24
N GLY A 644 -12.37 26.98 -1.32
CA GLY A 644 -11.93 28.30 -0.88
C GLY A 644 -11.12 28.25 0.42
N MET A 645 -10.26 27.24 0.57
CA MET A 645 -9.44 27.03 1.77
C MET A 645 -7.99 26.77 1.38
N ILE A 646 -7.04 27.16 2.23
CA ILE A 646 -5.65 26.69 2.12
C ILE A 646 -5.58 25.34 2.81
N VAL A 647 -5.07 24.33 2.13
CA VAL A 647 -4.85 23.00 2.72
C VAL A 647 -3.36 22.74 2.79
N ILE A 648 -2.88 22.21 3.91
CA ILE A 648 -1.48 21.79 4.05
C ILE A 648 -1.38 20.33 4.49
N THR A 649 -0.36 19.65 3.98
CA THR A 649 0.19 18.44 4.59
C THR A 649 1.50 18.84 5.26
N ILE A 650 1.75 18.35 6.47
CA ILE A 650 2.96 18.72 7.21
C ILE A 650 3.43 17.56 8.08
N GLY A 651 4.74 17.31 8.10
CA GLY A 651 5.39 16.36 9.00
C GLY A 651 5.38 16.84 10.47
N ASN A 652 6.01 16.06 11.35
CA ASN A 652 6.31 16.43 12.73
C ASN A 652 7.46 15.57 13.23
N ARG A 653 8.16 16.03 14.27
CA ARG A 653 9.15 15.18 14.95
C ARG A 653 8.50 13.88 15.38
N GLY A 654 9.21 12.76 15.21
CA GLY A 654 8.70 11.42 15.47
C GLY A 654 7.99 10.76 14.29
N GLY A 655 7.84 11.44 13.14
CA GLY A 655 6.97 10.96 12.06
C GLY A 655 7.54 9.90 11.11
N HIS A 656 8.85 9.65 11.04
CA HIS A 656 9.40 8.77 10.00
C HIS A 656 10.80 8.20 10.31
N PRO A 657 11.09 6.92 9.96
CA PRO A 657 12.42 6.29 10.13
C PRO A 657 13.53 6.79 9.18
N SER A 658 13.23 7.64 8.19
CA SER A 658 14.24 8.10 7.21
C SER A 658 15.15 9.18 7.77
N ARG A 659 14.88 9.67 8.98
CA ARG A 659 15.75 10.60 9.71
C ARG A 659 16.53 9.87 10.81
N SER A 660 17.32 10.63 11.57
CA SER A 660 18.02 10.10 12.75
C SER A 660 17.06 9.40 13.71
N LYS A 661 17.57 8.42 14.46
CA LYS A 661 16.86 7.73 15.53
C LYS A 661 16.27 8.68 16.57
N TRP A 662 16.99 9.77 16.89
CA TRP A 662 16.48 10.83 17.77
C TRP A 662 15.19 11.47 17.23
N TYR A 663 15.15 11.80 15.94
CA TYR A 663 13.95 12.33 15.30
C TYR A 663 12.84 11.29 15.29
N HIS A 664 13.14 10.04 14.88
CA HIS A 664 12.15 8.97 14.75
C HIS A 664 11.51 8.59 16.10
N ASN A 665 12.28 8.53 17.19
CA ASN A 665 11.78 8.17 18.52
C ASN A 665 11.30 9.35 19.37
N TYR A 666 11.16 10.56 18.82
CA TYR A 666 10.70 11.73 19.58
C TYR A 666 9.35 11.51 20.30
N GLY A 667 8.47 10.68 19.74
CA GLY A 667 7.18 10.33 20.34
C GLY A 667 7.18 9.16 21.33
N TYR A 668 8.31 8.49 21.56
CA TYR A 668 8.39 7.33 22.45
C TYR A 668 8.04 7.72 23.89
N GLY A 669 7.07 7.02 24.50
CA GLY A 669 6.48 7.33 25.80
C GLY A 669 5.46 8.49 25.80
N ASN A 670 5.18 9.11 24.66
CA ASN A 670 4.31 10.29 24.56
C ASN A 670 3.45 10.28 23.27
N LEU A 671 2.92 9.13 22.89
CA LEU A 671 2.36 8.93 21.55
C LEU A 671 1.12 9.78 21.23
N ARG A 672 0.37 10.24 22.25
CA ARG A 672 -0.77 11.17 22.05
C ARG A 672 -0.34 12.59 21.70
N ASP A 673 0.63 13.14 22.43
CA ASP A 673 0.86 14.58 22.44
C ASP A 673 2.09 15.02 21.63
N TYR A 674 3.00 14.09 21.28
CA TYR A 674 4.32 14.42 20.76
C TYR A 674 4.31 15.33 19.52
N GLY A 675 3.42 15.06 18.55
CA GLY A 675 3.39 15.82 17.30
C GLY A 675 2.51 17.07 17.34
N LEU A 676 1.70 17.29 18.38
CA LEU A 676 0.64 18.31 18.37
C LEU A 676 1.18 19.74 18.38
N ALA A 677 2.25 19.99 19.15
CA ALA A 677 2.90 21.30 19.20
C ALA A 677 3.51 21.70 17.85
N ASP A 678 4.04 20.73 17.11
CA ASP A 678 4.64 20.95 15.79
C ASP A 678 3.59 21.38 14.75
N LYS A 679 2.37 20.83 14.83
CA LYS A 679 1.24 21.23 13.97
C LYS A 679 0.86 22.69 14.19
N LYS A 680 0.61 23.07 15.45
CA LYS A 680 0.33 24.46 15.82
C LYS A 680 1.45 25.41 15.39
N ALA A 681 2.71 25.06 15.64
CA ALA A 681 3.86 25.90 15.28
C ALA A 681 4.01 26.08 13.76
N ALA A 682 3.64 25.07 12.96
CA ALA A 682 3.64 25.16 11.51
C ALA A 682 2.58 26.16 11.01
N ALA A 683 1.34 26.05 11.49
CA ALA A 683 0.27 26.99 11.16
C ALA A 683 0.64 28.44 11.54
N GLU A 684 1.17 28.66 12.75
CA GLU A 684 1.60 29.99 13.21
C GLU A 684 2.68 30.58 12.29
N GLN A 685 3.72 29.80 11.96
CA GLN A 685 4.79 30.27 11.06
C GLN A 685 4.31 30.52 9.63
N LEU A 686 3.35 29.74 9.13
CA LEU A 686 2.79 29.97 7.80
C LEU A 686 1.94 31.23 7.77
N ALA A 687 1.11 31.46 8.79
CA ALA A 687 0.34 32.69 8.93
C ALA A 687 1.24 33.93 9.04
N ASP A 688 2.35 33.84 9.79
CA ASP A 688 3.33 34.94 9.88
C ASP A 688 4.02 35.26 8.54
N ARG A 689 4.15 34.28 7.64
CA ARG A 689 4.78 34.45 6.31
C ARG A 689 3.80 34.87 5.22
N HIS A 690 2.51 34.66 5.44
CA HIS A 690 1.49 34.73 4.42
C HIS A 690 0.24 35.44 4.94
N ASP A 691 0.10 36.72 4.59
CA ASP A 691 -1.07 37.56 4.95
C ASP A 691 -2.41 36.98 4.48
N PHE A 692 -2.38 36.05 3.52
CA PHE A 692 -3.57 35.35 3.01
C PHE A 692 -4.03 34.17 3.90
N ILE A 693 -3.33 33.83 4.98
CA ILE A 693 -3.72 32.75 5.89
C ILE A 693 -4.39 33.33 7.14
N ASP A 694 -5.60 32.86 7.43
CA ASP A 694 -6.34 33.19 8.65
C ASP A 694 -5.99 32.25 9.81
N ILE A 695 -5.15 32.71 10.73
CA ILE A 695 -4.77 31.94 11.92
C ILE A 695 -5.92 31.77 12.92
N ASP A 696 -6.98 32.56 12.83
CA ASP A 696 -8.16 32.41 13.68
C ASP A 696 -9.14 31.35 13.15
N ARG A 697 -8.88 30.80 11.95
CA ARG A 697 -9.67 29.75 11.32
C ARG A 697 -8.80 28.59 10.84
N VAL A 698 -8.36 27.79 11.81
CA VAL A 698 -7.58 26.57 11.55
C VAL A 698 -8.44 25.33 11.79
N GLY A 699 -8.54 24.49 10.77
CA GLY A 699 -9.12 23.15 10.81
C GLY A 699 -8.05 22.06 10.74
N ILE A 700 -8.38 20.85 11.17
CA ILE A 700 -7.47 19.69 11.12
C ILE A 700 -8.24 18.40 10.83
N TYR A 701 -7.68 17.50 10.02
CA TYR A 701 -8.27 16.18 9.79
C TYR A 701 -7.25 15.08 9.61
N GLY A 702 -7.73 13.85 9.79
CA GLY A 702 -6.95 12.65 9.52
C GLY A 702 -7.79 11.37 9.57
N HIS A 703 -7.16 10.29 9.15
CA HIS A 703 -7.74 8.94 9.13
C HIS A 703 -6.85 7.98 9.92
N SER A 704 -7.44 6.99 10.60
CA SER A 704 -6.68 6.05 11.45
C SER A 704 -5.93 6.80 12.56
N GLY A 705 -4.62 6.61 12.69
CA GLY A 705 -3.73 7.47 13.50
C GLY A 705 -4.01 8.96 13.32
N GLY A 706 -4.30 9.41 12.09
CA GLY A 706 -4.62 10.82 11.81
C GLY A 706 -5.89 11.29 12.53
N GLY A 707 -6.90 10.43 12.70
CA GLY A 707 -8.10 10.73 13.48
C GLY A 707 -7.82 10.85 14.98
N PHE A 708 -6.91 9.99 15.49
CA PHE A 708 -6.37 10.13 16.84
C PHE A 708 -5.68 11.48 17.04
N MET A 709 -4.77 11.87 16.14
CA MET A 709 -4.04 13.14 16.23
C MET A 709 -4.94 14.38 16.04
N SER A 710 -5.86 14.38 15.06
CA SER A 710 -6.73 15.53 14.80
C SER A 710 -7.65 15.84 16.00
N THR A 711 -8.19 14.78 16.61
CA THR A 711 -8.99 14.90 17.84
C THR A 711 -8.12 15.34 19.02
N ALA A 712 -6.93 14.77 19.21
CA ALA A 712 -6.02 15.16 20.28
C ALA A 712 -5.61 16.64 20.16
N ALA A 713 -5.26 17.10 18.95
CA ALA A 713 -4.88 18.48 18.66
C ALA A 713 -5.99 19.46 19.07
N MET A 714 -7.24 19.19 18.69
CA MET A 714 -8.39 20.01 19.07
C MET A 714 -8.65 20.00 20.58
N LEU A 715 -8.38 18.92 21.30
CA LEU A 715 -8.63 18.84 22.74
C LEU A 715 -7.48 19.40 23.58
N VAL A 716 -6.24 19.38 23.07
CA VAL A 716 -5.07 19.97 23.74
C VAL A 716 -4.95 21.46 23.44
N TYR A 717 -5.29 21.88 22.22
CA TYR A 717 -5.30 23.29 21.79
C TYR A 717 -6.71 23.75 21.38
N PRO A 718 -7.70 23.70 22.29
CA PRO A 718 -9.11 23.93 21.95
C PRO A 718 -9.45 25.38 21.58
N ASP A 719 -8.58 26.33 21.91
CA ASP A 719 -8.71 27.72 21.48
C ASP A 719 -8.09 27.97 20.10
N PHE A 720 -7.24 27.06 19.60
CA PHE A 720 -6.55 27.21 18.32
C PHE A 720 -7.32 26.51 17.18
N PHE A 721 -7.47 25.18 17.25
CA PHE A 721 -8.19 24.42 16.24
C PHE A 721 -9.70 24.58 16.38
N LYS A 722 -10.36 25.09 15.34
CA LYS A 722 -11.80 25.41 15.35
C LYS A 722 -12.67 24.26 14.87
N VAL A 723 -12.15 23.45 13.93
CA VAL A 723 -12.87 22.32 13.33
C VAL A 723 -11.93 21.11 13.23
N ALA A 724 -12.39 19.95 13.68
CA ALA A 724 -11.67 18.69 13.50
C ALA A 724 -12.58 17.65 12.85
N VAL A 725 -12.04 16.95 11.84
CA VAL A 725 -12.69 15.78 11.24
C VAL A 725 -11.82 14.55 11.50
N SER A 726 -12.34 13.62 12.31
CA SER A 726 -11.66 12.40 12.74
C SER A 726 -12.34 11.20 12.12
N SER A 727 -11.60 10.38 11.38
CA SER A 727 -12.12 9.16 10.77
C SER A 727 -11.34 7.93 11.20
N ALA A 728 -12.07 6.89 11.63
CA ALA A 728 -11.53 5.62 12.13
C ALA A 728 -10.38 5.83 13.14
N GLY A 729 -10.53 6.79 14.06
CA GLY A 729 -9.47 7.21 14.97
C GLY A 729 -9.21 6.19 16.09
N ASN A 730 -7.97 5.76 16.27
CA ASN A 730 -7.52 4.94 17.41
C ASN A 730 -7.39 5.79 18.69
N HIS A 731 -8.52 6.30 19.18
CA HIS A 731 -8.61 7.22 20.32
C HIS A 731 -8.13 6.65 21.66
N THR A 732 -8.07 5.32 21.76
CA THR A 732 -7.83 4.54 22.99
C THR A 732 -6.82 3.44 22.66
N ASN A 733 -5.55 3.80 22.58
CA ASN A 733 -4.47 2.92 22.09
C ASN A 733 -4.10 1.76 23.04
N ASP A 734 -4.64 1.76 24.24
CA ASP A 734 -4.68 0.64 25.19
C ASP A 734 -5.62 -0.51 24.76
N VAL A 735 -6.53 -0.27 23.82
CA VAL A 735 -7.37 -1.32 23.20
C VAL A 735 -7.18 -1.40 21.68
N TYR A 736 -6.02 -0.94 21.20
CA TYR A 736 -5.60 -1.08 19.81
C TYR A 736 -4.60 -2.24 19.67
N ASN A 737 -4.01 -2.47 18.50
CA ASN A 737 -3.11 -3.62 18.33
C ASN A 737 -1.84 -3.48 19.18
N ARG A 738 -1.43 -4.59 19.81
CA ARG A 738 -0.22 -4.68 20.64
C ARG A 738 1.02 -4.21 19.91
N TRP A 739 1.21 -4.73 18.69
CA TRP A 739 2.40 -4.48 17.88
C TRP A 739 2.69 -2.99 17.72
N TRP A 740 1.72 -2.18 17.32
CA TRP A 740 1.92 -0.75 17.05
C TRP A 740 2.06 0.04 18.34
N SER A 741 1.12 -0.16 19.26
CA SER A 741 1.04 0.59 20.52
C SER A 741 2.26 0.34 21.43
N GLU A 742 2.61 -0.91 21.70
CA GLU A 742 3.76 -1.23 22.55
C GLU A 742 5.09 -0.88 21.88
N THR A 743 5.21 -1.02 20.56
CA THR A 743 6.42 -0.59 19.83
C THR A 743 6.61 0.92 19.96
N HIS A 744 5.61 1.72 19.59
CA HIS A 744 5.82 3.15 19.37
C HIS A 744 5.61 4.00 20.61
N HIS A 745 4.70 3.62 21.52
CA HIS A 745 4.59 4.27 22.83
C HIS A 745 5.60 3.69 23.81
N GLY A 746 5.92 2.40 23.68
CA GLY A 746 6.79 1.70 24.62
C GLY A 746 5.98 0.92 25.65
N VAL A 747 6.38 -0.34 25.83
CA VAL A 747 5.97 -1.17 26.95
C VAL A 747 7.17 -1.38 27.86
N LYS A 748 6.94 -1.43 29.17
CA LYS A 748 8.01 -1.59 30.15
C LYS A 748 8.08 -3.03 30.64
N GLU A 749 9.18 -3.70 30.33
CA GLU A 749 9.55 -4.98 30.93
C GLU A 749 9.83 -4.78 32.44
N VAL A 750 9.19 -5.61 33.27
CA VAL A 750 9.32 -5.60 34.73
C VAL A 750 9.71 -7.00 35.20
N ILE A 751 10.90 -7.10 35.79
CA ILE A 751 11.44 -8.36 36.31
C ILE A 751 11.29 -8.38 37.83
N LYS A 752 10.59 -9.38 38.36
CA LYS A 752 10.41 -9.61 39.80
C LYS A 752 10.75 -11.06 40.15
N GLY A 753 11.98 -11.31 40.60
CA GLY A 753 12.48 -12.67 40.79
C GLY A 753 12.59 -13.36 39.42
N ASP A 754 11.93 -14.51 39.27
CA ASP A 754 11.89 -15.28 38.03
C ASP A 754 10.69 -14.93 37.12
N SER A 755 9.84 -14.00 37.53
CA SER A 755 8.66 -13.56 36.74
C SER A 755 8.98 -12.30 35.95
N VAL A 756 8.64 -12.32 34.66
CA VAL A 756 8.66 -11.16 33.76
C VAL A 756 7.22 -10.75 33.47
N THR A 757 6.91 -9.47 33.63
CA THR A 757 5.62 -8.88 33.26
C THR A 757 5.83 -7.60 32.46
N PHE A 758 4.78 -7.11 31.81
CA PHE A 758 4.85 -5.94 30.94
C PHE A 758 3.85 -4.86 31.38
N ASP A 759 4.37 -3.74 31.86
CA ASP A 759 3.55 -2.58 32.25
C ASP A 759 3.34 -1.67 31.03
N TYR A 760 2.07 -1.41 30.69
CA TYR A 760 1.69 -0.50 29.60
C TYR A 760 0.63 0.50 30.07
N GLU A 761 0.89 1.79 29.86
CA GLU A 761 -0.07 2.87 30.10
C GLU A 761 0.15 3.97 29.08
N ILE A 762 -0.93 4.40 28.42
CA ILE A 762 -0.92 5.47 27.41
C ILE A 762 -2.01 6.51 27.68
N ALA A 763 -1.69 7.77 27.42
CA ALA A 763 -2.67 8.84 27.46
C ALA A 763 -3.67 8.72 26.30
N THR A 764 -4.96 8.87 26.58
CA THR A 764 -6.03 8.66 25.59
C THR A 764 -6.78 9.96 25.30
N ASN A 765 -7.47 10.03 24.16
CA ASN A 765 -8.32 11.19 23.83
C ASN A 765 -9.55 11.31 24.75
N PRO A 766 -10.25 10.21 25.12
CA PRO A 766 -11.37 10.26 26.05
C PRO A 766 -11.05 10.97 27.37
N GLN A 767 -9.83 10.84 27.91
CA GLN A 767 -9.39 11.51 29.15
C GLN A 767 -9.48 13.04 29.09
N ILE A 768 -9.36 13.63 27.89
CA ILE A 768 -9.36 15.09 27.68
C ILE A 768 -10.58 15.59 26.89
N ALA A 769 -11.61 14.75 26.70
CA ALA A 769 -12.83 15.10 25.96
C ALA A 769 -13.53 16.36 26.48
N GLY A 770 -13.44 16.64 27.79
CA GLY A 770 -13.99 17.84 28.43
C GLY A 770 -13.40 19.17 27.93
N ASN A 771 -12.28 19.13 27.22
CA ASN A 771 -11.66 20.33 26.67
C ASN A 771 -12.31 20.82 25.37
N LEU A 772 -13.21 20.04 24.75
CA LEU A 772 -13.79 20.40 23.44
C LEU A 772 -14.47 21.79 23.51
N LYS A 773 -14.04 22.69 22.61
CA LYS A 773 -14.62 24.03 22.38
C LYS A 773 -15.12 24.22 20.95
N GLY A 774 -14.43 23.65 19.97
CA GLY A 774 -14.77 23.74 18.55
C GLY A 774 -15.73 22.64 18.05
N HIS A 775 -15.76 22.43 16.74
CA HIS A 775 -16.62 21.48 16.04
C HIS A 775 -15.88 20.19 15.70
N LEU A 776 -16.36 19.06 16.19
CA LEU A 776 -15.74 17.74 16.00
C LEU A 776 -16.72 16.80 15.29
N LEU A 777 -16.31 16.29 14.12
CA LEU A 777 -16.97 15.17 13.44
C LEU A 777 -16.16 13.89 13.68
N LEU A 778 -16.81 12.89 14.27
CA LEU A 778 -16.29 11.54 14.45
C LEU A 778 -16.91 10.60 13.41
N THR A 779 -16.10 9.81 12.72
CA THR A 779 -16.59 8.77 11.80
C THR A 779 -15.89 7.43 11.99
N THR A 780 -16.58 6.34 11.70
CA THR A 780 -16.03 4.97 11.73
C THR A 780 -16.85 4.04 10.83
N GLY A 781 -16.24 2.98 10.32
CA GLY A 781 -16.97 1.82 9.81
C GLY A 781 -17.46 0.95 10.98
N ASP A 782 -18.55 0.23 10.82
CA ASP A 782 -19.06 -0.73 11.82
C ASP A 782 -18.38 -2.11 11.77
N GLU A 783 -17.72 -2.44 10.66
CA GLU A 783 -17.01 -3.69 10.43
C GLU A 783 -15.47 -3.52 10.46
N ASP A 784 -14.97 -2.41 11.03
CA ASP A 784 -13.53 -2.12 11.16
C ASP A 784 -12.85 -3.07 12.17
N ASN A 785 -12.26 -4.15 11.67
CA ASN A 785 -11.49 -5.12 12.45
C ASN A 785 -9.99 -4.75 12.58
N ASN A 786 -9.60 -3.53 12.16
CA ASN A 786 -8.28 -2.97 12.43
C ASN A 786 -8.36 -1.99 13.60
N VAL A 787 -8.99 -0.82 13.40
CA VAL A 787 -9.31 0.13 14.47
C VAL A 787 -10.73 -0.13 14.92
N HIS A 788 -10.87 -1.01 15.92
CA HIS A 788 -12.18 -1.43 16.39
C HIS A 788 -13.11 -0.24 16.67
N PRO A 789 -14.40 -0.25 16.23
CA PRO A 789 -15.32 0.88 16.37
C PRO A 789 -15.50 1.36 17.80
N ALA A 790 -15.22 0.50 18.78
CA ALA A 790 -15.13 0.84 20.19
C ALA A 790 -14.24 2.06 20.48
N ASN A 791 -13.17 2.29 19.71
CA ASN A 791 -12.33 3.48 19.85
C ASN A 791 -13.13 4.77 19.66
N THR A 792 -13.87 4.87 18.56
CA THR A 792 -14.72 6.02 18.23
C THR A 792 -15.91 6.12 19.19
N ILE A 793 -16.53 4.98 19.54
CA ILE A 793 -17.68 4.95 20.47
C ILE A 793 -17.27 5.39 21.89
N ARG A 794 -16.10 4.98 22.41
CA ARG A 794 -15.58 5.44 23.71
C ARG A 794 -15.29 6.93 23.71
N MET A 795 -14.80 7.49 22.60
CA MET A 795 -14.61 8.93 22.45
C MET A 795 -15.95 9.67 22.48
N ALA A 796 -16.95 9.18 21.75
CA ALA A 796 -18.31 9.72 21.77
C ALA A 796 -18.93 9.65 23.17
N GLU A 797 -18.78 8.53 23.88
CA GLU A 797 -19.23 8.36 25.26
C GLU A 797 -18.61 9.39 26.20
N ALA A 798 -17.29 9.61 26.11
CA ALA A 798 -16.59 10.59 26.92
C ALA A 798 -17.06 12.04 26.66
N LEU A 799 -17.36 12.39 25.41
CA LEU A 799 -17.93 13.69 25.05
C LEU A 799 -19.34 13.87 25.65
N ILE A 800 -20.19 12.85 25.56
CA ILE A 800 -21.54 12.85 26.16
C ILE A 800 -21.44 13.04 27.68
N LYS A 801 -20.57 12.27 28.35
CA LYS A 801 -20.32 12.38 29.80
C LYS A 801 -19.83 13.78 30.19
N ALA A 802 -19.03 14.41 29.34
CA ALA A 802 -18.56 15.78 29.53
C ALA A 802 -19.55 16.88 29.10
N ASN A 803 -20.78 16.51 28.69
CA ASN A 803 -21.82 17.41 28.16
C ASN A 803 -21.34 18.24 26.96
N LYS A 804 -20.54 17.63 26.08
CA LYS A 804 -20.03 18.24 24.86
C LYS A 804 -20.85 17.82 23.64
N ARG A 805 -21.13 18.78 22.76
CA ARG A 805 -21.78 18.51 21.46
C ARG A 805 -20.72 18.16 20.43
N PHE A 806 -21.01 17.17 19.61
CA PHE A 806 -20.18 16.68 18.50
C PHE A 806 -21.10 16.06 17.45
N ASP A 807 -20.56 15.83 16.26
CA ASP A 807 -21.23 15.15 15.16
C ASP A 807 -20.64 13.74 14.98
N PHE A 808 -21.48 12.78 14.61
CA PHE A 808 -21.08 11.38 14.45
C PHE A 808 -21.69 10.80 13.18
N PHE A 809 -20.87 10.13 12.36
CA PHE A 809 -21.32 9.42 11.17
C PHE A 809 -20.75 8.00 11.12
N LEU A 810 -21.64 7.00 11.06
CA LEU A 810 -21.28 5.60 10.87
C LEU A 810 -21.33 5.26 9.39
N PHE A 811 -20.28 4.64 8.85
CA PHE A 811 -20.25 4.09 7.51
C PHE A 811 -20.63 2.61 7.53
N PRO A 812 -21.89 2.25 7.17
CA PRO A 812 -22.37 0.88 7.33
C PRO A 812 -21.72 -0.08 6.32
N GLY A 813 -21.37 -1.28 6.78
CA GLY A 813 -20.73 -2.31 5.96
C GLY A 813 -19.31 -1.95 5.54
N GLN A 814 -18.71 -0.95 6.18
CA GLN A 814 -17.35 -0.52 5.88
C GLN A 814 -16.37 -0.98 6.96
N ARG A 815 -15.18 -1.36 6.50
CA ARG A 815 -14.04 -1.71 7.36
C ARG A 815 -13.20 -0.46 7.64
N HIS A 816 -11.88 -0.64 7.77
CA HIS A 816 -10.95 0.45 8.05
C HIS A 816 -10.97 1.55 6.98
N GLY A 817 -10.95 1.15 5.70
CA GLY A 817 -11.25 2.06 4.60
C GLY A 817 -12.73 2.06 4.27
N PHE A 818 -13.27 3.20 3.81
CA PHE A 818 -14.69 3.33 3.45
C PHE A 818 -15.02 2.90 2.01
N GLY A 819 -14.14 2.11 1.38
CA GLY A 819 -14.42 1.40 0.12
C GLY A 819 -15.15 2.21 -0.94
N ASN A 820 -16.28 1.68 -1.40
CA ASN A 820 -17.16 2.30 -2.40
C ASN A 820 -17.87 3.58 -1.91
N MET A 821 -17.83 3.88 -0.61
CA MET A 821 -18.36 5.11 0.00
C MET A 821 -17.30 6.23 0.09
N SER A 822 -16.09 6.03 -0.44
CA SER A 822 -15.00 7.02 -0.36
C SER A 822 -15.35 8.37 -0.99
N ASP A 823 -16.13 8.39 -2.07
CA ASP A 823 -16.56 9.65 -2.71
C ASP A 823 -17.59 10.38 -1.84
N TYR A 824 -18.54 9.65 -1.24
CA TYR A 824 -19.47 10.20 -0.26
C TYR A 824 -18.73 10.79 0.94
N TRP A 825 -17.72 10.07 1.44
CA TRP A 825 -16.88 10.53 2.54
C TRP A 825 -16.14 11.84 2.23
N PHE A 826 -15.60 11.99 1.01
CA PHE A 826 -14.96 13.23 0.60
C PHE A 826 -15.90 14.43 0.77
N TRP A 827 -17.12 14.33 0.26
CA TRP A 827 -18.12 15.39 0.35
C TRP A 827 -18.53 15.67 1.79
N LEU A 828 -18.84 14.64 2.58
CA LEU A 828 -19.22 14.80 3.99
C LEU A 828 -18.14 15.54 4.80
N ARG A 829 -16.86 15.17 4.62
CA ARG A 829 -15.74 15.86 5.28
C ARG A 829 -15.63 17.31 4.83
N ALA A 830 -15.67 17.54 3.52
CA ALA A 830 -15.49 18.88 2.96
C ALA A 830 -16.61 19.82 3.40
N GLU A 831 -17.86 19.36 3.35
CA GLU A 831 -19.03 20.12 3.77
C GLU A 831 -19.01 20.46 5.27
N TYR A 832 -18.41 19.61 6.11
CA TYR A 832 -18.21 19.92 7.52
C TYR A 832 -17.27 21.12 7.71
N PHE A 833 -16.17 21.20 6.95
CA PHE A 833 -15.28 22.36 6.94
C PHE A 833 -15.94 23.59 6.32
N VAL A 834 -16.70 23.42 5.23
CA VAL A 834 -17.46 24.50 4.60
C VAL A 834 -18.41 25.14 5.62
N LYS A 835 -19.19 24.33 6.32
CA LYS A 835 -20.13 24.82 7.34
C LYS A 835 -19.44 25.52 8.50
N HIS A 836 -18.42 24.89 9.08
CA HIS A 836 -17.87 25.33 10.37
C HIS A 836 -16.64 26.23 10.27
N LEU A 837 -15.98 26.29 9.12
CA LEU A 837 -14.77 27.09 8.90
C LEU A 837 -14.98 28.20 7.86
N LEU A 838 -15.72 27.93 6.77
CA LEU A 838 -16.14 28.99 5.86
C LEU A 838 -17.39 29.71 6.37
N GLY A 839 -18.25 29.06 7.16
CA GLY A 839 -19.51 29.66 7.61
C GLY A 839 -20.59 29.67 6.52
N ASP A 840 -20.46 28.78 5.54
CA ASP A 840 -21.48 28.54 4.52
C ASP A 840 -22.33 27.35 4.95
N ASP A 841 -23.52 27.64 5.48
CA ASP A 841 -24.43 26.67 6.08
C ASP A 841 -25.43 26.07 5.09
N ARG A 842 -25.17 26.20 3.79
CA ARG A 842 -25.95 25.55 2.75
C ARG A 842 -26.00 24.05 3.01
N TRP A 843 -27.21 23.51 3.05
CA TRP A 843 -27.46 22.09 3.20
C TRP A 843 -28.43 21.62 2.12
N GLU A 844 -28.00 20.64 1.34
CA GLU A 844 -28.81 19.96 0.32
C GLU A 844 -28.85 18.47 0.64
N VAL A 845 -30.02 17.85 0.47
CA VAL A 845 -30.17 16.40 0.67
C VAL A 845 -29.37 15.64 -0.38
N ASP A 846 -29.38 16.14 -1.62
CA ASP A 846 -28.69 15.54 -2.73
C ASP A 846 -27.27 16.07 -2.82
N ILE A 847 -26.28 15.17 -2.73
CA ILE A 847 -24.90 15.48 -3.14
C ILE A 847 -24.87 15.39 -4.67
N ALA A 848 -25.36 16.44 -5.34
CA ALA A 848 -25.55 16.47 -6.78
C ALA A 848 -24.33 15.97 -7.60
N PRO A 849 -23.07 16.28 -7.22
CA PRO A 849 -21.89 15.75 -7.90
C PRO A 849 -21.75 14.22 -7.92
N LEU A 850 -22.35 13.50 -6.96
CA LEU A 850 -22.36 12.04 -6.92
C LEU A 850 -23.51 11.43 -7.72
N ASN A 851 -24.54 12.22 -8.01
CA ASN A 851 -25.73 11.81 -8.76
C ASN A 851 -25.61 12.08 -10.27
N LEU A 852 -24.53 12.75 -10.71
CA LEU A 852 -24.22 12.86 -12.13
C LEU A 852 -23.95 11.46 -12.69
N GLU A 853 -24.54 11.13 -13.84
CA GLU A 853 -24.32 9.84 -14.51
C GLU A 853 -22.81 9.62 -14.67
N ARG A 854 -22.27 8.62 -13.97
CA ARG A 854 -20.93 8.12 -14.25
C ARG A 854 -20.96 7.54 -15.65
N GLU A 855 -20.00 7.89 -16.49
CA GLU A 855 -19.81 7.19 -17.77
C GLU A 855 -19.76 5.69 -17.47
N GLN A 856 -20.68 4.93 -18.07
CA GLN A 856 -20.59 3.48 -18.01
C GLN A 856 -19.29 3.11 -18.74
N SER A 857 -18.31 2.61 -18.00
CA SER A 857 -17.17 1.91 -18.58
C SER A 857 -17.74 0.78 -19.43
N ARG A 858 -17.63 0.92 -20.75
CA ARG A 858 -18.09 -0.10 -21.71
C ARG A 858 -17.20 -1.33 -21.67
#